data_AF-A0A922ZN37-F1
#
_entry.id   AF-A0A922ZN37-F1
#
_cell.length_a   1.000
_cell.length_b   1.000
_cell.length_c   1.000
_cell.angle_alpha   90.00
_cell.angle_beta   90.00
_cell.angle_gamma   90.00
#
_symmetry.space_group_name_H-M   'P 1'
#
loop_
_entity.id
_entity.type
_entity.pdbx_description
1 polymer ?
#
loop_
_entity_poly.entity_id
_entity_poly.type
_entity_poly.pdbx_seq_one_letter_code
_entity_poly.pdbx_strand_id
1 'polypeptide(L)'
;MKLLNEMFMKRIFIVGALILWAFVIILKQGGQSLLIHYAWPFIVGGTFILLFNKEWLKNKPGITELLMLLTLSTFLITFLFDLSPSDGSLELMNISGGLLLAITLHQTKWTEEDLKTLFIGLIAVVVVLNMWGLILYAGGHPFNRLVGPLIKPNEAFAGFPNLLANLNILAIIPAVYLHNKTTNKKYTAIMCVTCLILFTGFLLTFSRAAWISVIFGIAIVAFTTFKFNKQLLKLVLAFVISLILVTGINSLRGNSQQVQSLEEKIAFQSEDEGSSITERVASIQRGLDMTLSHPLTGVGAGSFNYISQSYEKDFETLSSYPYSLPVKMLAEHGVIVFTLLLFWLGIIIVSSLKNKSQLVVVGGVTVLSLLVHHSVDNNLDFFAASFPLFILLGIIWPHNEGKKNHAIHNKYILTVIAIATLAGIAFAGHEAWYGRYYIQARNSAGAGNHQEAFENYGKAQDLFFSRDASLAQSYSALEIYRENKESIWLENSFKKAGEYSKLHNPIDYQGPLQLAAISCEQNNYSDCNMYATQAELLGGGNNFKTDFYKLTYLYSKGDSGQSNNFIDLLNLKLNKYFDLLKVNAHMTILTDNPRYAIYILEELSKHDYDRFQPLYESMFEAAKDEYKKFHTKYGIKAEIDFLE
;
A
#
# COMPACT_ATOMS: atom_id res chain seq x y z
N MET A 1 -15.97 18.49 38.95
CA MET A 1 -16.71 18.48 37.66
C MET A 1 -15.78 18.61 36.45
N LYS A 2 -14.98 19.69 36.29
CA LYS A 2 -14.08 19.86 35.11
C LYS A 2 -13.14 18.66 34.85
N LEU A 3 -12.43 18.18 35.87
CA LEU A 3 -11.55 16.99 35.78
C LEU A 3 -12.31 15.70 35.41
N LEU A 4 -13.51 15.51 35.97
CA LEU A 4 -14.34 14.33 35.69
C LEU A 4 -14.79 14.34 34.21
N ASN A 5 -15.15 15.52 33.70
CA ASN A 5 -15.50 15.71 32.29
C ASN A 5 -14.29 15.45 31.38
N GLU A 6 -13.10 15.94 31.72
CA GLU A 6 -11.90 15.69 30.91
C GLU A 6 -11.52 14.20 30.83
N MET A 7 -11.57 13.48 31.96
CA MET A 7 -11.33 12.02 31.96
C MET A 7 -12.39 11.27 31.14
N PHE A 8 -13.65 11.68 31.25
CA PHE A 8 -14.75 11.08 30.50
C PHE A 8 -14.59 11.28 28.99
N MET A 9 -14.24 12.49 28.54
CA MET A 9 -14.03 12.80 27.12
C MET A 9 -12.86 12.02 26.52
N LYS A 10 -11.75 11.86 27.26
CA LYS A 10 -10.61 11.02 26.80
C LYS A 10 -11.01 9.57 26.61
N ARG A 11 -11.81 9.00 27.53
CA ARG A 11 -12.31 7.63 27.41
C ARG A 11 -13.27 7.47 26.25
N ILE A 12 -14.17 8.44 26.02
CA ILE A 12 -15.02 8.48 24.83
C ILE A 12 -14.17 8.47 23.57
N PHE A 13 -13.13 9.32 23.50
CA PHE A 13 -12.23 9.35 22.35
C PHE A 13 -11.55 7.99 22.12
N ILE A 14 -10.92 7.41 23.14
CA ILE A 14 -10.21 6.12 23.01
C ILE A 14 -11.18 5.02 22.53
N VAL A 15 -12.35 4.90 23.15
CA VAL A 15 -13.34 3.88 22.76
C VAL A 15 -13.87 4.13 21.35
N GLY A 16 -14.21 5.39 21.01
CA GLY A 16 -14.66 5.77 19.68
C GLY A 16 -13.62 5.49 18.59
N ALA A 17 -12.35 5.82 18.87
CA ALA A 17 -11.23 5.54 17.96
C ALA A 17 -11.04 4.03 17.75
N LEU A 18 -11.12 3.22 18.81
CA LEU A 18 -11.00 1.76 18.70
C LEU A 18 -12.16 1.12 17.93
N ILE A 19 -13.40 1.60 18.13
CA ILE A 19 -14.57 1.14 17.39
C ILE A 19 -14.42 1.48 15.90
N LEU A 20 -14.05 2.73 15.59
CA LEU A 20 -13.82 3.16 14.22
C LEU A 20 -12.72 2.33 13.55
N TRP A 21 -11.62 2.12 14.26
CA TRP A 21 -10.50 1.34 13.76
C TRP A 21 -10.89 -0.12 13.48
N ALA A 22 -11.59 -0.77 14.41
CA ALA A 22 -12.10 -2.14 14.21
C ALA A 22 -13.10 -2.21 13.05
N PHE A 23 -14.00 -1.23 12.94
CA PHE A 23 -14.97 -1.13 11.83
C PHE A 23 -14.27 -1.03 10.48
N VAL A 24 -13.26 -0.16 10.35
CA VAL A 24 -12.49 0.00 9.10
C VAL A 24 -11.75 -1.29 8.75
N ILE A 25 -11.13 -1.96 9.72
CA ILE A 25 -10.42 -3.21 9.47
C ILE A 25 -11.38 -4.29 8.95
N ILE A 26 -12.52 -4.48 9.65
CA ILE A 26 -13.45 -5.57 9.37
C ILE A 26 -14.21 -5.34 8.07
N LEU A 27 -14.77 -4.15 7.87
CA LEU A 27 -15.69 -3.90 6.76
C LEU A 27 -15.01 -3.36 5.51
N LYS A 28 -13.77 -2.89 5.65
CA LYS A 28 -13.03 -2.26 4.57
C LYS A 28 -11.59 -2.78 4.43
N GLN A 29 -11.33 -3.98 4.93
CA GLN A 29 -10.19 -4.80 4.50
C GLN A 29 -8.84 -4.11 4.77
N GLY A 30 -8.75 -3.43 5.91
CA GLY A 30 -7.55 -2.67 6.31
C GLY A 30 -7.54 -1.21 5.87
N GLY A 31 -8.47 -0.80 5.01
CA GLY A 31 -8.77 0.59 4.75
C GLY A 31 -7.95 1.28 3.67
N GLN A 32 -7.46 0.53 2.66
CA GLN A 32 -6.72 1.11 1.53
C GLN A 32 -7.60 2.01 0.62
N SER A 33 -8.93 1.91 0.72
CA SER A 33 -9.82 2.68 -0.16
C SER A 33 -9.76 4.18 0.15
N LEU A 34 -9.88 4.99 -0.90
CA LEU A 34 -9.89 6.44 -0.82
C LEU A 34 -11.03 7.00 0.04
N LEU A 35 -12.20 6.34 0.03
CA LEU A 35 -13.34 6.70 0.87
C LEU A 35 -12.99 6.70 2.38
N ILE A 36 -12.09 5.83 2.82
CA ILE A 36 -11.70 5.75 4.24
C ILE A 36 -10.65 6.80 4.56
N HIS A 37 -9.78 7.11 3.61
CA HIS A 37 -8.84 8.19 3.75
C HIS A 37 -9.55 9.55 3.87
N TYR A 38 -10.72 9.70 3.25
CA TYR A 38 -11.60 10.84 3.48
C TYR A 38 -12.19 10.93 4.89
N ALA A 39 -12.09 9.88 5.71
CA ALA A 39 -12.46 9.98 7.13
C ALA A 39 -11.45 10.80 7.93
N TRP A 40 -10.19 10.94 7.48
CA TRP A 40 -9.14 11.64 8.23
C TRP A 40 -9.52 13.06 8.65
N PRO A 41 -10.01 13.95 7.76
CA PRO A 41 -10.47 15.28 8.15
C PRO A 41 -11.57 15.25 9.22
N PHE A 42 -12.56 14.36 9.10
CA PHE A 42 -13.62 14.22 10.09
C PHE A 42 -13.10 13.71 11.43
N ILE A 43 -12.12 12.81 11.41
CA ILE A 43 -11.49 12.29 12.63
C ILE A 43 -10.68 13.39 13.32
N VAL A 44 -9.85 14.13 12.57
CA VAL A 44 -9.07 15.25 13.11
C VAL A 44 -10.01 16.32 13.67
N GLY A 45 -11.03 16.72 12.91
CA GLY A 45 -12.03 17.71 13.33
C GLY A 45 -12.84 17.27 14.54
N GLY A 46 -13.33 16.03 14.55
CA GLY A 46 -14.06 15.45 15.68
C GLY A 46 -13.19 15.37 16.93
N THR A 47 -11.93 14.92 16.79
CA THR A 47 -10.96 14.88 17.90
C THR A 47 -10.67 16.27 18.43
N PHE A 48 -10.46 17.23 17.53
CA PHE A 48 -10.23 18.63 17.87
C PHE A 48 -11.40 19.20 18.68
N ILE A 49 -12.64 18.99 18.23
CA ILE A 49 -13.84 19.46 18.93
C ILE A 49 -14.01 18.75 20.28
N LEU A 50 -13.85 17.43 20.33
CA LEU A 50 -14.04 16.62 21.54
C LEU A 50 -13.04 16.96 22.65
N LEU A 51 -11.79 17.24 22.27
CA LEU A 51 -10.71 17.49 23.21
C LEU A 51 -10.41 18.99 23.40
N PHE A 52 -11.13 19.87 22.69
CA PHE A 52 -10.89 21.31 22.70
C PHE A 52 -10.89 21.88 24.13
N ASN A 53 -9.83 22.61 24.46
CA ASN A 53 -9.73 23.34 25.72
C ASN A 53 -9.40 24.80 25.45
N LYS A 54 -10.13 25.74 26.07
CA LYS A 54 -9.88 27.20 25.91
C LYS A 54 -8.48 27.62 26.34
N GLU A 55 -7.81 26.84 27.18
CA GLU A 55 -6.41 27.06 27.57
C GLU A 55 -5.43 26.86 26.39
N TRP A 56 -5.88 26.24 25.30
CA TRP A 56 -5.12 26.02 24.07
C TRP A 56 -4.67 27.30 23.34
N LEU A 57 -5.18 28.48 23.72
CA LEU A 57 -5.01 29.73 22.96
C LEU A 57 -3.84 30.63 23.43
N LYS A 58 -3.13 30.28 24.51
CA LYS A 58 -2.33 31.28 25.27
C LYS A 58 -0.80 31.28 25.05
N ASN A 59 -0.21 30.30 24.35
CA ASN A 59 1.25 30.07 24.33
C ASN A 59 1.88 29.95 22.92
N LYS A 60 3.22 29.95 22.87
CA LYS A 60 4.06 29.76 21.65
C LYS A 60 4.35 28.27 21.38
N PRO A 61 4.59 27.87 20.11
CA PRO A 61 4.91 26.48 19.75
C PRO A 61 6.32 26.10 20.22
N GLY A 62 6.52 24.85 20.63
CA GLY A 62 7.85 24.29 20.91
C GLY A 62 8.58 23.86 19.64
N ILE A 63 9.84 23.44 19.78
CA ILE A 63 10.69 23.07 18.64
C ILE A 63 10.19 21.81 17.92
N THR A 64 9.62 20.84 18.64
CA THR A 64 9.09 19.61 18.06
C THR A 64 7.82 19.87 17.28
N GLU A 65 6.95 20.78 17.73
CA GLU A 65 5.75 21.20 17.00
C GLU A 65 6.13 22.00 15.76
N LEU A 66 7.13 22.89 15.86
CA LEU A 66 7.66 23.61 14.70
C LEU A 66 8.26 22.66 13.67
N LEU A 67 9.02 21.64 14.10
CA LEU A 67 9.55 20.61 13.21
C LEU A 67 8.42 19.85 12.52
N MET A 68 7.39 19.41 13.26
CA MET A 68 6.23 18.74 12.67
C MET A 68 5.53 19.62 11.64
N LEU A 69 5.24 20.87 11.99
CA LEU A 69 4.58 21.82 11.08
C LEU A 69 5.43 22.09 9.85
N LEU A 70 6.76 22.14 10.00
CA LEU A 70 7.68 22.27 8.88
C LEU A 70 7.63 21.02 8.00
N THR A 71 7.68 19.80 8.57
CA THR A 71 7.51 18.53 7.85
C THR A 71 6.19 18.51 7.08
N LEU A 72 5.08 18.88 7.72
CA LEU A 72 3.77 18.95 7.09
C LEU A 72 3.75 19.97 5.96
N SER A 73 4.32 21.15 6.17
CA SER A 73 4.35 22.21 5.16
C SER A 73 5.20 21.81 3.96
N THR A 74 6.39 21.23 4.17
CA THR A 74 7.26 20.76 3.08
C THR A 74 6.62 19.59 2.34
N PHE A 75 5.95 18.68 3.04
CA PHE A 75 5.19 17.59 2.43
C PHE A 75 4.02 18.10 1.56
N LEU A 76 3.28 19.11 2.03
CA LEU A 76 2.24 19.75 1.22
C LEU A 76 2.83 20.48 0.01
N ILE A 77 4.02 21.07 0.14
CA ILE A 77 4.71 21.73 -0.96
C ILE A 77 5.16 20.69 -2.01
N THR A 78 5.77 19.57 -1.61
CA THR A 78 6.17 18.53 -2.58
C THR A 78 4.98 17.97 -3.33
N PHE A 79 3.81 17.87 -2.67
CA PHE A 79 2.56 17.52 -3.32
C PHE A 79 2.11 18.52 -4.41
N LEU A 80 2.33 19.84 -4.20
CA LEU A 80 1.98 20.86 -5.20
C LEU A 80 2.90 20.84 -6.43
N PHE A 81 4.08 20.22 -6.31
CA PHE A 81 5.07 20.08 -7.38
C PHE A 81 5.18 18.64 -7.88
N ASP A 82 4.16 17.82 -7.63
CA ASP A 82 4.11 16.42 -8.05
C ASP A 82 4.19 16.30 -9.58
N LEU A 83 4.99 15.36 -10.06
CA LEU A 83 5.06 15.04 -11.48
C LEU A 83 3.82 14.25 -11.95
N SER A 84 3.12 13.57 -11.04
CA SER A 84 1.89 12.80 -11.27
C SER A 84 0.79 13.22 -10.28
N PRO A 85 0.19 14.42 -10.44
CA PRO A 85 -0.73 15.01 -9.47
C PRO A 85 -2.02 14.20 -9.19
N SER A 86 -2.30 13.12 -9.93
CA SER A 86 -3.52 12.32 -9.81
C SER A 86 -3.55 11.31 -8.66
N ASP A 87 -2.42 10.83 -8.12
CA ASP A 87 -2.43 9.59 -7.31
C ASP A 87 -1.91 9.69 -5.88
N GLY A 88 -1.17 10.74 -5.54
CA GLY A 88 -0.68 10.96 -4.18
C GLY A 88 -1.75 11.32 -3.15
N SER A 89 -3.02 11.39 -3.54
CA SER A 89 -4.13 11.86 -2.71
C SER A 89 -4.39 11.02 -1.46
N LEU A 90 -4.29 9.70 -1.60
CA LEU A 90 -4.41 8.75 -0.51
C LEU A 90 -3.36 9.03 0.55
N GLU A 91 -2.12 9.11 0.10
CA GLU A 91 -0.95 9.36 0.94
C GLU A 91 -0.99 10.75 1.57
N LEU A 92 -1.40 11.75 0.79
CA LEU A 92 -1.62 13.11 1.26
C LEU A 92 -2.59 13.11 2.44
N MET A 93 -3.78 12.53 2.26
CA MET A 93 -4.80 12.48 3.32
C MET A 93 -4.31 11.67 4.52
N ASN A 94 -3.59 10.57 4.28
CA ASN A 94 -3.12 9.68 5.31
C ASN A 94 -2.03 10.31 6.19
N ILE A 95 -0.96 10.82 5.58
CA ILE A 95 0.18 11.40 6.29
C ILE A 95 -0.21 12.74 6.90
N SER A 96 -0.86 13.64 6.14
CA SER A 96 -1.27 14.93 6.68
C SER A 96 -2.33 14.79 7.78
N GLY A 97 -3.34 13.94 7.57
CA GLY A 97 -4.35 13.62 8.57
C GLY A 97 -3.76 12.99 9.82
N GLY A 98 -2.81 12.08 9.65
CA GLY A 98 -2.04 11.46 10.73
C GLY A 98 -1.21 12.44 11.54
N LEU A 99 -0.44 13.31 10.88
CA LEU A 99 0.36 14.35 11.53
C LEU A 99 -0.53 15.36 12.27
N LEU A 100 -1.65 15.78 11.67
CA LEU A 100 -2.64 16.66 12.30
C LEU A 100 -3.31 15.99 13.50
N LEU A 101 -3.63 14.69 13.42
CA LEU A 101 -4.15 13.93 14.55
C LEU A 101 -3.12 13.85 15.68
N ALA A 102 -1.87 13.53 15.36
CA ALA A 102 -0.80 13.40 16.35
C ALA A 102 -0.57 14.71 17.11
N ILE A 103 -0.50 15.86 16.43
CA ILE A 103 -0.36 17.15 17.12
C ILE A 103 -1.61 17.52 17.92
N THR A 104 -2.81 17.19 17.42
CA THR A 104 -4.07 17.44 18.14
C THR A 104 -4.10 16.65 19.45
N LEU A 105 -3.72 15.38 19.41
CA LEU A 105 -3.63 14.54 20.60
C LEU A 105 -2.52 14.99 21.54
N HIS A 106 -1.39 15.49 21.00
CA HIS A 106 -0.31 16.05 21.81
C HIS A 106 -0.75 17.28 22.61
N GLN A 107 -1.76 18.05 22.14
CA GLN A 107 -2.35 19.16 22.93
C GLN A 107 -3.13 18.66 24.18
N THR A 108 -3.28 17.35 24.36
CA THR A 108 -3.99 16.78 25.51
C THR A 108 -3.01 16.09 26.45
N LYS A 109 -3.12 16.37 27.75
CA LYS A 109 -2.33 15.64 28.75
C LYS A 109 -2.89 14.23 28.94
N TRP A 110 -2.17 13.20 28.53
CA TRP A 110 -2.58 11.80 28.71
C TRP A 110 -1.99 11.21 29.99
N THR A 111 -2.79 10.42 30.70
CA THR A 111 -2.33 9.70 31.90
C THR A 111 -1.85 8.30 31.56
N GLU A 112 -1.10 7.67 32.46
CA GLU A 112 -0.71 6.27 32.31
C GLU A 112 -1.92 5.33 32.16
N GLU A 113 -3.01 5.61 32.87
CA GLU A 113 -4.23 4.81 32.81
C GLU A 113 -4.94 4.97 31.45
N ASP A 114 -4.88 6.16 30.84
CA ASP A 114 -5.41 6.38 29.49
C ASP A 114 -4.62 5.54 28.47
N LEU A 115 -3.29 5.57 28.54
CA LEU A 115 -2.42 4.81 27.65
C LEU A 115 -2.57 3.29 27.84
N LYS A 116 -2.73 2.84 29.10
CA LYS A 116 -3.06 1.45 29.41
C LYS A 116 -4.41 1.03 28.83
N THR A 117 -5.42 1.89 28.94
CA THR A 117 -6.76 1.65 28.36
C THR A 117 -6.68 1.53 26.84
N LEU A 118 -5.93 2.41 26.18
CA LEU A 118 -5.66 2.32 24.75
C LEU A 118 -5.00 1.00 24.39
N PHE A 119 -3.93 0.60 25.07
CA PHE A 119 -3.25 -0.67 24.77
C PHE A 119 -4.15 -1.89 24.97
N ILE A 120 -4.93 -1.95 26.05
CA ILE A 120 -5.89 -3.04 26.27
C ILE A 120 -6.89 -3.11 25.11
N GLY A 121 -7.38 -1.95 24.66
CA GLY A 121 -8.28 -1.86 23.52
C GLY A 121 -7.65 -2.34 22.21
N LEU A 122 -6.43 -1.89 21.90
CA LEU A 122 -5.69 -2.33 20.72
C LEU A 122 -5.45 -3.85 20.73
N ILE A 123 -5.01 -4.38 21.88
CA ILE A 123 -4.81 -5.83 22.09
C ILE A 123 -6.12 -6.58 21.84
N ALA A 124 -7.23 -6.12 22.42
CA ALA A 124 -8.52 -6.78 22.28
C ALA A 124 -8.98 -6.86 20.81
N VAL A 125 -8.87 -5.76 20.06
CA VAL A 125 -9.20 -5.74 18.62
C VAL A 125 -8.31 -6.72 17.86
N VAL A 126 -6.99 -6.70 18.06
CA VAL A 126 -6.06 -7.58 17.34
C VAL A 126 -6.26 -9.06 17.70
N VAL A 127 -6.61 -9.38 18.94
CA VAL A 127 -6.99 -10.75 19.34
C VAL A 127 -8.21 -11.21 18.54
N VAL A 128 -9.26 -10.39 18.45
CA VAL A 128 -10.46 -10.72 17.67
C VAL A 128 -10.12 -10.95 16.19
N LEU A 129 -9.24 -10.13 15.61
CA LEU A 129 -8.78 -10.29 14.23
C LEU A 129 -8.01 -11.59 14.01
N ASN A 130 -7.13 -11.96 14.94
CA ASN A 130 -6.40 -13.23 14.87
C ASN A 130 -7.35 -14.42 15.05
N MET A 131 -8.31 -14.35 15.98
CA MET A 131 -9.32 -15.42 16.15
C MET A 131 -10.15 -15.61 14.88
N TRP A 132 -10.64 -14.51 14.28
CA TRP A 132 -11.36 -14.56 13.01
C TRP A 132 -10.46 -15.17 11.93
N GLY A 133 -9.22 -14.66 11.79
CA GLY A 133 -8.26 -15.19 10.83
C GLY A 133 -8.04 -16.69 10.99
N LEU A 134 -7.85 -17.18 12.21
CA LEU A 134 -7.63 -18.60 12.50
C LEU A 134 -8.84 -19.44 12.06
N ILE A 135 -10.06 -18.96 12.29
CA ILE A 135 -11.29 -19.62 11.82
C ILE A 135 -11.33 -19.69 10.29
N LEU A 136 -11.03 -18.58 9.60
CA LEU A 136 -11.00 -18.58 8.12
C LEU A 136 -9.90 -19.47 7.56
N TYR A 137 -8.71 -19.41 8.14
CA TYR A 137 -7.55 -20.17 7.73
C TYR A 137 -7.80 -21.68 7.88
N ALA A 138 -8.33 -22.11 9.03
CA ALA A 138 -8.74 -23.48 9.26
C ALA A 138 -9.95 -23.89 8.41
N GLY A 139 -10.86 -22.95 8.11
CA GLY A 139 -12.06 -23.16 7.28
C GLY A 139 -11.80 -23.30 5.79
N GLY A 140 -10.54 -23.36 5.35
CA GLY A 140 -10.19 -23.63 3.95
C GLY A 140 -10.06 -22.38 3.07
N HIS A 141 -9.83 -21.19 3.64
CA HIS A 141 -9.54 -20.00 2.84
C HIS A 141 -8.35 -20.25 1.87
N PRO A 142 -8.35 -19.75 0.62
CA PRO A 142 -7.32 -20.07 -0.39
C PRO A 142 -5.89 -19.54 -0.14
N PHE A 143 -5.60 -18.80 0.95
CA PHE A 143 -4.27 -18.20 1.15
C PHE A 143 -3.35 -19.15 1.91
N ASN A 144 -2.11 -19.34 1.47
CA ASN A 144 -1.11 -20.16 2.18
C ASN A 144 -0.63 -19.55 3.52
N ARG A 145 -1.02 -18.31 3.83
CA ARG A 145 -0.68 -17.54 5.04
C ARG A 145 -1.93 -17.00 5.73
N LEU A 146 -1.82 -16.69 7.03
CA LEU A 146 -2.89 -16.03 7.79
C LEU A 146 -2.97 -14.56 7.42
N VAL A 147 -4.15 -14.13 6.96
CA VAL A 147 -4.42 -12.74 6.56
C VAL A 147 -5.52 -12.07 7.38
N GLY A 148 -6.28 -12.82 8.18
CA GLY A 148 -7.42 -12.26 8.92
C GLY A 148 -8.57 -11.82 7.99
N PRO A 149 -9.37 -10.83 8.37
CA PRO A 149 -10.38 -10.23 7.48
C PRO A 149 -9.78 -9.27 6.44
N LEU A 150 -8.45 -9.16 6.35
CA LEU A 150 -7.74 -8.24 5.45
C LEU A 150 -7.60 -8.84 4.05
N ILE A 151 -8.74 -9.04 3.40
CA ILE A 151 -8.87 -9.71 2.09
C ILE A 151 -9.70 -8.82 1.18
N LYS A 152 -9.26 -8.58 -0.06
CA LYS A 152 -10.15 -7.99 -1.06
C LYS A 152 -10.95 -9.09 -1.77
N PRO A 153 -12.30 -9.11 -1.65
CA PRO A 153 -13.14 -10.13 -2.27
C PRO A 153 -13.29 -9.93 -3.78
N ASN A 154 -13.07 -8.71 -4.28
CA ASN A 154 -13.27 -8.34 -5.70
C ASN A 154 -11.97 -8.31 -6.51
N GLU A 155 -10.81 -8.37 -5.85
CA GLU A 155 -9.51 -8.54 -6.50
C GLU A 155 -9.06 -9.94 -6.12
N ALA A 156 -8.96 -10.82 -7.12
CA ALA A 156 -8.40 -12.13 -6.88
C ALA A 156 -7.03 -11.99 -6.20
N PHE A 157 -6.88 -12.61 -5.02
CA PHE A 157 -5.60 -12.75 -4.31
C PHE A 157 -4.99 -11.53 -3.60
N ALA A 158 -5.75 -10.49 -3.28
CA ALA A 158 -5.23 -9.44 -2.39
C ALA A 158 -5.50 -9.76 -0.90
N GLY A 159 -4.71 -10.66 -0.34
CA GLY A 159 -4.62 -10.89 1.11
C GLY A 159 -3.41 -10.17 1.70
N PHE A 160 -3.55 -9.54 2.87
CA PHE A 160 -2.48 -8.71 3.45
C PHE A 160 -1.88 -9.31 4.75
N PRO A 161 -1.10 -10.40 4.67
CA PRO A 161 -0.52 -11.05 5.85
C PRO A 161 0.48 -10.14 6.57
N ASN A 162 1.21 -9.30 5.83
CA ASN A 162 2.17 -8.37 6.40
C ASN A 162 1.48 -7.23 7.17
N LEU A 163 0.30 -6.79 6.72
CA LEU A 163 -0.52 -5.85 7.47
C LEU A 163 -1.02 -6.48 8.78
N LEU A 164 -1.52 -7.73 8.76
CA LEU A 164 -1.87 -8.44 9.99
C LEU A 164 -0.67 -8.61 10.92
N ALA A 165 0.52 -8.88 10.37
CA ALA A 165 1.75 -8.95 11.13
C ALA A 165 2.04 -7.61 11.81
N ASN A 166 1.90 -6.49 11.09
CA ASN A 166 2.04 -5.13 11.63
C ASN A 166 1.10 -4.88 12.81
N LEU A 167 -0.17 -5.30 12.69
CA LEU A 167 -1.15 -5.20 13.78
C LEU A 167 -0.78 -6.08 14.98
N ASN A 168 -0.17 -7.25 14.75
CA ASN A 168 0.36 -8.08 15.81
C ASN A 168 1.55 -7.42 16.54
N ILE A 169 2.44 -6.70 15.85
CA ILE A 169 3.52 -5.91 16.50
C ILE A 169 2.91 -4.91 17.48
N LEU A 170 1.88 -4.18 17.04
CA LEU A 170 1.16 -3.18 17.82
C LEU A 170 0.56 -3.76 19.12
N ALA A 171 0.14 -5.03 19.12
CA ALA A 171 -0.49 -5.69 20.27
C ALA A 171 0.50 -6.50 21.14
N ILE A 172 1.46 -7.22 20.54
CA ILE A 172 2.35 -8.15 21.25
C ILE A 172 3.22 -7.40 22.27
N ILE A 173 3.83 -6.29 21.88
CA ILE A 173 4.75 -5.53 22.73
C ILE A 173 4.05 -5.06 24.03
N PRO A 174 2.90 -4.35 23.97
CA PRO A 174 2.19 -3.98 25.18
C PRO A 174 1.57 -5.18 25.91
N ALA A 175 1.13 -6.24 25.22
CA ALA A 175 0.59 -7.44 25.88
C ALA A 175 1.64 -8.15 26.74
N VAL A 176 2.85 -8.31 26.22
CA VAL A 176 4.00 -8.91 26.92
C VAL A 176 4.37 -8.07 28.16
N TYR A 177 4.38 -6.74 28.03
CA TYR A 177 4.59 -5.85 29.16
C TYR A 177 3.50 -5.97 30.24
N LEU A 178 2.21 -5.89 29.85
CA LEU A 178 1.09 -5.96 30.78
C LEU A 178 1.01 -7.33 31.49
N HIS A 179 1.32 -8.42 30.78
CA HIS A 179 1.45 -9.74 31.36
C HIS A 179 2.51 -9.78 32.48
N ASN A 180 3.67 -9.15 32.26
CA ASN A 180 4.75 -9.11 33.24
C ASN A 180 4.43 -8.18 34.44
N LYS A 181 3.52 -7.22 34.29
CA LYS A 181 3.10 -6.35 35.41
C LYS A 181 1.96 -6.93 36.25
N THR A 182 1.20 -7.90 35.75
CA THR A 182 0.07 -8.47 36.51
C THR A 182 0.51 -9.54 37.52
N THR A 183 0.19 -9.33 38.80
CA THR A 183 0.40 -10.31 39.88
C THR A 183 -0.84 -11.17 40.15
N ASN A 184 -2.00 -10.77 39.66
CA ASN A 184 -3.26 -11.48 39.87
C ASN A 184 -3.36 -12.69 38.94
N LYS A 185 -3.49 -13.88 39.53
CA LYS A 185 -3.53 -15.18 38.82
C LYS A 185 -4.56 -15.22 37.69
N LYS A 186 -5.75 -14.65 37.88
CA LYS A 186 -6.82 -14.62 36.87
C LYS A 186 -6.40 -13.77 35.66
N TYR A 187 -5.93 -12.56 35.90
CA TYR A 187 -5.46 -11.68 34.84
C TYR A 187 -4.21 -12.22 34.15
N THR A 188 -3.30 -12.87 34.89
CA THR A 188 -2.16 -13.57 34.28
C THR A 188 -2.62 -14.65 33.31
N ALA A 189 -3.60 -15.49 33.69
CA ALA A 189 -4.13 -16.53 32.80
C ALA A 189 -4.76 -15.95 31.53
N ILE A 190 -5.57 -14.89 31.67
CA ILE A 190 -6.17 -14.19 30.52
C ILE A 190 -5.07 -13.65 29.58
N MET A 191 -4.03 -13.03 30.15
CA MET A 191 -2.90 -12.52 29.37
C MET A 191 -2.06 -13.63 28.72
N CYS A 192 -1.91 -14.81 29.36
CA CYS A 192 -1.27 -15.96 28.72
C CYS A 192 -2.04 -16.43 27.49
N VAL A 193 -3.37 -16.57 27.60
CA VAL A 193 -4.24 -16.94 26.46
C VAL A 193 -4.19 -15.86 25.37
N THR A 194 -4.20 -14.59 25.77
CA THR A 194 -4.05 -13.46 24.84
C THR A 194 -2.74 -13.55 24.06
N CYS A 195 -1.60 -13.72 24.75
CA CYS A 195 -0.30 -13.88 24.10
C CYS A 195 -0.25 -15.14 23.22
N LEU A 196 -0.86 -16.24 23.64
CA LEU A 196 -0.95 -17.48 22.84
C LEU A 196 -1.65 -17.22 21.49
N ILE A 197 -2.81 -16.54 21.50
CA ILE A 197 -3.54 -16.20 20.28
C ILE A 197 -2.72 -15.25 19.39
N LEU A 198 -2.14 -14.20 19.97
CA LEU A 198 -1.33 -13.23 19.25
C LEU A 198 -0.08 -13.88 18.62
N PHE A 199 0.65 -14.69 19.37
CA PHE A 199 1.84 -15.38 18.85
C PHE A 199 1.48 -16.41 17.77
N THR A 200 0.40 -17.19 17.96
CA THR A 200 -0.04 -18.17 16.95
C THR A 200 -0.41 -17.47 15.65
N GLY A 201 -1.22 -16.42 15.72
CA GLY A 201 -1.62 -15.67 14.54
C GLY A 201 -0.45 -14.95 13.87
N PHE A 202 0.42 -14.30 14.67
CA PHE A 202 1.66 -13.69 14.20
C PHE A 202 2.57 -14.67 13.45
N LEU A 203 2.79 -15.88 13.99
CA LEU A 203 3.64 -16.88 13.35
C LEU A 203 3.04 -17.37 12.03
N LEU A 204 1.72 -17.58 11.98
CA LEU A 204 1.02 -17.95 10.75
C LEU A 204 0.96 -16.82 9.70
N THR A 205 1.31 -15.57 10.05
CA THR A 205 1.51 -14.54 9.03
C THR A 205 2.77 -14.78 8.22
N PHE A 206 3.76 -15.54 8.70
CA PHE A 206 5.05 -15.77 8.03
C PHE A 206 5.81 -14.50 7.58
N SER A 207 5.60 -13.35 8.25
CA SER A 207 6.34 -12.10 7.96
C SER A 207 7.66 -12.04 8.72
N ARG A 208 8.78 -12.30 8.01
CA ARG A 208 10.15 -12.24 8.58
C ARG A 208 10.52 -10.86 9.11
N ALA A 209 10.14 -9.80 8.39
CA ALA A 209 10.37 -8.43 8.83
C ALA A 209 9.67 -8.15 10.17
N ALA A 210 8.47 -8.71 10.35
CA ALA A 210 7.73 -8.57 11.61
C ALA A 210 8.39 -9.39 12.74
N TRP A 211 8.94 -10.59 12.45
CA TRP A 211 9.70 -11.39 13.42
C TRP A 211 10.88 -10.61 14.00
N ILE A 212 11.71 -10.01 13.12
CA ILE A 212 12.84 -9.18 13.54
C ILE A 212 12.36 -8.01 14.39
N SER A 213 11.28 -7.33 13.97
CA SER A 213 10.73 -6.17 14.66
C SER A 213 10.17 -6.47 16.05
N VAL A 214 9.49 -7.61 16.22
CA VAL A 214 8.96 -8.07 17.52
C VAL A 214 10.08 -8.53 18.43
N ILE A 215 11.05 -9.31 17.92
CA ILE A 215 12.21 -9.74 18.71
C ILE A 215 12.96 -8.53 19.24
N PHE A 216 13.23 -7.54 18.37
CA PHE A 216 13.86 -6.29 18.75
C PHE A 216 13.06 -5.52 19.81
N GLY A 217 11.75 -5.36 19.62
CA GLY A 217 10.88 -4.67 20.56
C GLY A 217 10.79 -5.35 21.93
N ILE A 218 10.59 -6.67 21.94
CA ILE A 218 10.55 -7.46 23.18
C ILE A 218 11.91 -7.39 23.89
N ALA A 219 13.03 -7.45 23.16
CA ALA A 219 14.35 -7.30 23.75
C ALA A 219 14.49 -5.96 24.49
N ILE A 220 14.13 -4.84 23.85
CA ILE A 220 14.21 -3.52 24.49
C ILE A 220 13.29 -3.44 25.72
N VAL A 221 12.04 -3.90 25.62
CA VAL A 221 11.11 -3.92 26.76
C VAL A 221 11.64 -4.81 27.88
N ALA A 222 12.25 -5.95 27.55
CA ALA A 222 12.83 -6.85 28.54
C ALA A 222 14.02 -6.19 29.26
N PHE A 223 14.95 -5.58 28.51
CA PHE A 223 16.11 -4.89 29.10
C PHE A 223 15.73 -3.68 29.95
N THR A 224 14.69 -2.94 29.56
CA THR A 224 14.28 -1.71 30.26
C THR A 224 13.32 -1.96 31.42
N THR A 225 12.52 -3.03 31.37
CA THR A 225 11.38 -3.19 32.28
C THR A 225 11.30 -4.55 32.99
N PHE A 226 11.98 -5.60 32.51
CA PHE A 226 11.81 -6.96 33.03
C PHE A 226 12.82 -7.31 34.10
N LYS A 227 12.35 -8.06 35.10
CA LYS A 227 13.20 -8.85 36.01
C LYS A 227 12.97 -10.30 35.65
N PHE A 228 14.04 -11.09 35.54
CA PHE A 228 13.94 -12.53 35.31
C PHE A 228 13.09 -13.17 36.43
N ASN A 229 11.87 -13.58 36.10
CA ASN A 229 10.89 -14.09 37.05
C ASN A 229 10.06 -15.24 36.44
N LYS A 230 9.17 -15.85 37.23
CA LYS A 230 8.30 -16.94 36.77
C LYS A 230 7.29 -16.52 35.68
N GLN A 231 7.01 -15.23 35.48
CA GLN A 231 6.13 -14.78 34.40
C GLN A 231 6.83 -14.87 33.05
N LEU A 232 8.14 -14.65 32.98
CA LEU A 232 8.90 -14.86 31.74
C LEU A 232 8.79 -16.31 31.25
N LEU A 233 8.88 -17.29 32.16
CA LEU A 233 8.70 -18.71 31.82
C LEU A 233 7.31 -18.99 31.21
N LYS A 234 6.26 -18.33 31.70
CA LYS A 234 4.90 -18.47 31.13
C LYS A 234 4.79 -17.90 29.72
N LEU A 235 5.50 -16.80 29.42
CA LEU A 235 5.54 -16.23 28.07
C LEU A 235 6.31 -17.14 27.12
N VAL A 236 7.45 -17.68 27.55
CA VAL A 236 8.21 -18.69 26.79
C VAL A 236 7.32 -19.90 26.52
N LEU A 237 6.60 -20.40 27.53
CA LEU A 237 5.67 -21.51 27.36
C LEU A 237 4.55 -21.17 26.37
N ALA A 238 3.94 -19.99 26.46
CA ALA A 238 2.91 -19.55 25.50
C ALA A 238 3.46 -19.50 24.06
N PHE A 239 4.69 -19.03 23.87
CA PHE A 239 5.36 -19.03 22.57
C PHE A 239 5.64 -20.45 22.05
N VAL A 240 6.15 -21.35 22.90
CA VAL A 240 6.37 -22.76 22.55
C VAL A 240 5.07 -23.46 22.17
N ILE A 241 4.00 -23.25 22.93
CA ILE A 241 2.67 -23.80 22.59
C ILE A 241 2.18 -23.20 21.27
N SER A 242 2.43 -21.92 20.99
CA SER A 242 2.08 -21.30 19.71
C SER A 242 2.78 -21.98 18.53
N LEU A 243 4.06 -22.34 18.66
CA LEU A 243 4.78 -23.10 17.62
C LEU A 243 4.14 -24.48 17.38
N ILE A 244 3.74 -25.18 18.45
CA ILE A 244 3.03 -26.46 18.34
C ILE A 244 1.69 -26.28 17.62
N LEU A 245 0.93 -25.23 17.97
CA LEU A 245 -0.35 -24.91 17.32
C LEU A 245 -0.17 -24.58 15.84
N VAL A 246 0.83 -23.78 15.47
CA VAL A 246 1.14 -23.44 14.07
C VAL A 246 1.39 -24.71 13.26
N THR A 247 2.25 -25.60 13.76
CA THR A 247 2.55 -26.87 13.10
C THR A 247 1.32 -27.77 13.00
N GLY A 248 0.53 -27.87 14.07
CA GLY A 248 -0.71 -28.67 14.10
C GLY A 248 -1.76 -28.16 13.11
N ILE A 249 -2.01 -26.84 13.09
CA ILE A 249 -2.97 -26.20 12.17
C ILE A 249 -2.52 -26.41 10.71
N ASN A 250 -1.24 -26.19 10.41
CA ASN A 250 -0.73 -26.39 9.05
C ASN A 250 -0.75 -27.86 8.63
N SER A 251 -0.47 -28.80 9.53
CA SER A 251 -0.54 -30.23 9.24
C SER A 251 -1.96 -30.68 8.91
N LEU A 252 -2.97 -30.23 9.68
CA LEU A 252 -4.37 -30.52 9.39
C LEU A 252 -4.82 -29.92 8.06
N ARG A 253 -4.39 -28.69 7.77
CA ARG A 253 -4.75 -27.94 6.58
C ARG A 253 -4.06 -28.45 5.31
N GLY A 254 -2.80 -28.88 5.43
CA GLY A 254 -1.97 -29.38 4.33
C GLY A 254 -2.57 -30.57 3.58
N ASN A 255 -3.52 -31.28 4.18
CA ASN A 255 -4.28 -32.35 3.52
C ASN A 255 -5.27 -31.85 2.45
N SER A 256 -5.65 -30.58 2.50
CA SER A 256 -6.73 -30.02 1.66
C SER A 256 -6.37 -28.72 0.97
N GLN A 257 -5.37 -27.99 1.47
CA GLN A 257 -4.98 -26.66 1.00
C GLN A 257 -3.46 -26.52 1.07
N GLN A 258 -2.89 -25.69 0.20
CA GLN A 258 -1.47 -25.33 0.28
C GLN A 258 -1.20 -24.57 1.57
N VAL A 259 -0.16 -24.98 2.29
CA VAL A 259 0.31 -24.34 3.52
C VAL A 259 1.77 -23.96 3.36
N GLN A 260 2.15 -22.80 3.88
CA GLN A 260 3.57 -22.46 3.98
C GLN A 260 4.19 -23.21 5.16
N SER A 261 5.32 -23.88 4.93
CA SER A 261 6.04 -24.55 6.01
C SER A 261 6.97 -23.58 6.74
N LEU A 262 7.06 -23.74 8.07
CA LEU A 262 7.94 -22.92 8.89
C LEU A 262 9.41 -23.25 8.62
N GLU A 263 9.70 -24.52 8.29
CA GLU A 263 11.03 -25.00 7.96
C GLU A 263 11.54 -24.39 6.65
N GLU A 264 10.77 -24.46 5.55
CA GLU A 264 11.15 -23.81 4.28
C GLU A 264 11.36 -22.31 4.47
N LYS A 265 10.52 -21.66 5.30
CA LYS A 265 10.61 -20.22 5.54
C LYS A 265 11.85 -19.81 6.33
N ILE A 266 12.29 -20.64 7.27
CA ILE A 266 13.53 -20.43 8.04
C ILE A 266 14.76 -20.79 7.18
N ALA A 267 14.64 -21.83 6.35
CA ALA A 267 15.72 -22.32 5.49
C ALA A 267 15.93 -21.50 4.20
N PHE A 268 15.06 -20.52 3.92
CA PHE A 268 15.07 -19.72 2.68
C PHE A 268 14.89 -20.57 1.40
N GLN A 269 14.08 -21.63 1.49
CA GLN A 269 13.93 -22.63 0.43
C GLN A 269 12.55 -22.61 -0.27
N SER A 270 11.65 -21.68 0.06
CA SER A 270 10.31 -21.70 -0.57
C SER A 270 10.34 -21.15 -2.00
N GLU A 271 9.63 -21.81 -2.93
CA GLU A 271 9.59 -21.45 -4.36
C GLU A 271 9.13 -20.00 -4.61
N ASP A 272 8.24 -19.47 -3.76
CA ASP A 272 7.80 -18.06 -3.77
C ASP A 272 8.90 -17.04 -3.38
N GLU A 273 10.08 -17.46 -2.90
CA GLU A 273 11.09 -16.56 -2.32
C GLU A 273 12.14 -16.03 -3.29
N GLY A 274 12.49 -16.78 -4.33
CA GLY A 274 13.46 -16.34 -5.34
C GLY A 274 12.98 -15.09 -6.06
N SER A 275 11.69 -15.03 -6.37
CA SER A 275 11.02 -13.85 -6.93
C SER A 275 10.88 -12.74 -5.88
N SER A 276 10.35 -13.02 -4.68
CA SER A 276 10.01 -11.98 -3.70
C SER A 276 11.20 -11.18 -3.14
N ILE A 277 12.38 -11.80 -2.93
CA ILE A 277 13.55 -11.05 -2.46
C ILE A 277 14.11 -10.17 -3.57
N THR A 278 14.21 -10.72 -4.79
CA THR A 278 14.72 -10.02 -5.97
C THR A 278 13.84 -8.80 -6.29
N GLU A 279 12.51 -8.97 -6.26
CA GLU A 279 11.55 -7.86 -6.43
C GLU A 279 11.75 -6.74 -5.41
N ARG A 280 11.99 -7.07 -4.14
CA ARG A 280 12.22 -6.08 -3.08
C ARG A 280 13.52 -5.33 -3.28
N VAL A 281 14.59 -6.04 -3.61
CA VAL A 281 15.91 -5.44 -3.88
C VAL A 281 15.80 -4.51 -5.08
N ALA A 282 15.17 -4.97 -6.17
CA ALA A 282 14.93 -4.15 -7.35
C ALA A 282 14.06 -2.92 -7.07
N SER A 283 12.97 -3.10 -6.33
CA SER A 283 12.08 -2.00 -5.92
C SER A 283 12.81 -0.95 -5.06
N ILE A 284 13.68 -1.40 -4.14
CA ILE A 284 14.55 -0.50 -3.36
C ILE A 284 15.53 0.23 -4.28
N GLN A 285 16.19 -0.48 -5.21
CA GLN A 285 17.15 0.10 -6.13
C GLN A 285 16.48 1.17 -7.01
N ARG A 286 15.30 0.89 -7.56
CA ARG A 286 14.51 1.86 -8.34
C ARG A 286 14.19 3.11 -7.52
N GLY A 287 13.75 2.96 -6.28
CA GLY A 287 13.48 4.11 -5.41
C GLY A 287 14.73 4.93 -5.08
N LEU A 288 15.89 4.28 -4.93
CA LEU A 288 17.16 4.99 -4.76
C LEU A 288 17.60 5.71 -6.03
N ASP A 289 17.46 5.09 -7.21
CA ASP A 289 17.78 5.73 -8.50
C ASP A 289 16.87 6.94 -8.77
N MET A 290 15.58 6.85 -8.42
CA MET A 290 14.65 7.98 -8.44
C MET A 290 15.06 9.09 -7.46
N THR A 291 15.47 8.72 -6.24
CA THR A 291 15.98 9.66 -5.23
C THR A 291 17.22 10.39 -5.75
N LEU A 292 18.15 9.69 -6.39
CA LEU A 292 19.37 10.29 -6.95
C LEU A 292 19.04 11.25 -8.11
N SER A 293 17.99 10.97 -8.86
CA SER A 293 17.52 11.81 -9.97
C SER A 293 16.76 13.06 -9.47
N HIS A 294 16.03 12.95 -8.36
CA HIS A 294 15.22 14.03 -7.78
C HIS A 294 15.48 14.20 -6.26
N PRO A 295 16.70 14.57 -5.83
CA PRO A 295 17.11 14.42 -4.43
C PRO A 295 16.41 15.35 -3.45
N LEU A 296 16.03 16.57 -3.85
CA LEU A 296 15.52 17.58 -2.93
C LEU A 296 14.02 17.42 -2.65
N THR A 297 13.22 17.29 -3.70
CA THR A 297 11.76 17.30 -3.65
C THR A 297 11.14 15.92 -3.89
N GLY A 298 11.93 14.95 -4.35
CA GLY A 298 11.41 13.70 -4.87
C GLY A 298 10.64 13.92 -6.18
N VAL A 299 9.96 12.87 -6.62
CA VAL A 299 9.12 12.87 -7.82
C VAL A 299 7.65 13.25 -7.56
N GLY A 300 7.27 13.39 -6.29
CA GLY A 300 5.90 13.64 -5.85
C GLY A 300 5.21 12.40 -5.25
N ALA A 301 4.09 12.62 -4.58
CA ALA A 301 3.42 11.62 -3.74
C ALA A 301 2.70 10.59 -4.60
N GLY A 302 2.89 9.29 -4.35
CA GLY A 302 2.28 8.23 -5.17
C GLY A 302 2.82 8.14 -6.61
N SER A 303 3.75 8.99 -7.01
CA SER A 303 4.38 8.99 -8.34
C SER A 303 5.26 7.76 -8.59
N PHE A 304 5.64 7.00 -7.55
CA PHE A 304 6.48 5.82 -7.73
C PHE A 304 5.88 4.80 -8.70
N ASN A 305 4.55 4.67 -8.74
CA ASN A 305 3.88 3.63 -9.52
C ASN A 305 4.02 3.82 -11.03
N TYR A 306 4.15 5.07 -11.45
CA TYR A 306 4.27 5.46 -12.86
C TYR A 306 5.74 5.58 -13.25
N ILE A 307 6.54 6.22 -12.40
CA ILE A 307 7.91 6.57 -12.75
C ILE A 307 8.86 5.39 -12.56
N SER A 308 8.63 4.53 -11.57
CA SER A 308 9.59 3.44 -11.28
C SER A 308 9.82 2.50 -12.47
N GLN A 309 8.86 2.42 -13.40
CA GLN A 309 8.98 1.63 -14.62
C GLN A 309 10.03 2.18 -15.59
N SER A 310 10.24 3.50 -15.63
CA SER A 310 11.32 4.09 -16.45
C SER A 310 12.73 3.79 -15.91
N TYR A 311 12.82 3.30 -14.67
CA TYR A 311 14.06 2.87 -14.02
C TYR A 311 14.20 1.34 -14.02
N GLU A 312 13.23 0.62 -14.57
CA GLU A 312 13.23 -0.83 -14.64
C GLU A 312 14.14 -1.31 -15.78
N LYS A 313 15.00 -2.29 -15.49
CA LYS A 313 16.00 -2.79 -16.46
C LYS A 313 15.60 -4.12 -17.09
N ASP A 314 14.70 -4.87 -16.45
CA ASP A 314 14.32 -6.24 -16.79
C ASP A 314 12.82 -6.45 -16.55
N PHE A 315 12.22 -7.53 -17.05
CA PHE A 315 10.81 -7.93 -16.83
C PHE A 315 10.50 -8.33 -15.38
N GLU A 316 10.80 -7.45 -14.44
CA GLU A 316 10.50 -7.63 -13.03
C GLU A 316 9.02 -7.31 -12.78
N THR A 317 8.50 -7.66 -11.60
CA THR A 317 7.12 -7.29 -11.26
C THR A 317 6.91 -5.78 -11.41
N LEU A 318 5.74 -5.45 -11.96
CA LEU A 318 5.03 -4.18 -11.77
C LEU A 318 4.63 -4.03 -10.30
N SER A 319 5.61 -3.86 -9.40
CA SER A 319 5.35 -3.49 -8.02
C SER A 319 4.89 -2.04 -8.01
N SER A 320 3.60 -1.85 -7.82
CA SER A 320 2.94 -0.54 -7.72
C SER A 320 3.16 0.14 -6.36
N TYR A 321 4.30 -0.11 -5.70
CA TYR A 321 4.81 0.66 -4.57
C TYR A 321 6.21 0.18 -4.16
N PRO A 322 7.02 1.02 -3.48
CA PRO A 322 8.24 0.59 -2.82
C PRO A 322 7.92 -0.25 -1.59
N TYR A 323 8.56 -1.40 -1.47
CA TYR A 323 8.41 -2.23 -0.27
C TYR A 323 8.99 -1.57 1.00
N SER A 324 9.80 -0.52 0.89
CA SER A 324 10.45 0.16 2.02
C SER A 324 9.94 1.59 2.20
N LEU A 325 9.38 1.91 3.37
CA LEU A 325 8.87 3.25 3.68
C LEU A 325 9.95 4.35 3.60
N PRO A 326 11.17 4.18 4.16
CA PRO A 326 12.24 5.17 3.99
C PRO A 326 12.57 5.45 2.54
N VAL A 327 12.65 4.40 1.70
CA VAL A 327 12.95 4.55 0.28
C VAL A 327 11.80 5.24 -0.44
N LYS A 328 10.55 4.90 -0.12
CA LYS A 328 9.37 5.61 -0.63
C LYS A 328 9.42 7.10 -0.31
N MET A 329 9.64 7.44 0.97
CA MET A 329 9.71 8.83 1.42
C MET A 329 10.83 9.61 0.73
N LEU A 330 11.98 8.99 0.49
CA LEU A 330 13.09 9.59 -0.25
C LEU A 330 12.76 9.78 -1.73
N ALA A 331 12.21 8.77 -2.39
CA ALA A 331 11.91 8.81 -3.82
C ALA A 331 10.79 9.83 -4.12
N GLU A 332 9.73 9.85 -3.31
CA GLU A 332 8.52 10.62 -3.57
C GLU A 332 8.56 12.03 -2.97
N HIS A 333 9.23 12.23 -1.83
CA HIS A 333 9.25 13.55 -1.15
C HIS A 333 10.64 14.15 -0.97
N GLY A 334 11.68 13.44 -1.39
CA GLY A 334 13.05 13.91 -1.33
C GLY A 334 13.65 13.91 0.08
N VAL A 335 14.94 14.22 0.12
CA VAL A 335 15.76 14.18 1.34
C VAL A 335 15.30 15.20 2.38
N ILE A 336 14.69 16.33 1.97
CA ILE A 336 14.27 17.39 2.89
C ILE A 336 13.14 16.89 3.79
N VAL A 337 12.06 16.39 3.19
CA VAL A 337 10.89 15.88 3.93
C VAL A 337 11.30 14.67 4.76
N PHE A 338 12.05 13.73 4.18
CA PHE A 338 12.54 12.55 4.89
C PHE A 338 13.35 12.92 6.14
N THR A 339 14.28 13.87 6.01
CA THR A 339 15.15 14.30 7.12
C THR A 339 14.35 14.97 8.23
N LEU A 340 13.42 15.86 7.89
CA LEU A 340 12.56 16.53 8.87
C LEU A 340 11.67 15.53 9.61
N LEU A 341 11.08 14.58 8.88
CA LEU A 341 10.29 13.49 9.46
C LEU A 341 11.13 12.63 10.41
N LEU A 342 12.35 12.25 9.99
CA LEU A 342 13.27 11.45 10.79
C LEU A 342 13.67 12.16 12.09
N PHE A 343 13.97 13.46 12.04
CA PHE A 343 14.28 14.24 13.24
C PHE A 343 13.08 14.35 14.17
N TRP A 344 11.89 14.62 13.65
CA TRP A 344 10.66 14.68 14.45
C TRP A 344 10.37 13.35 15.15
N LEU A 345 10.38 12.24 14.40
CA LEU A 345 10.19 10.89 14.94
C LEU A 345 11.29 10.55 15.96
N GLY A 346 12.55 10.86 15.64
CA GLY A 346 13.70 10.61 16.51
C GLY A 346 13.57 11.31 17.86
N ILE A 347 13.14 12.58 17.88
CA ILE A 347 12.94 13.31 19.15
C ILE A 347 11.82 12.67 19.97
N ILE A 348 10.68 12.31 19.37
CA ILE A 348 9.57 11.65 20.08
C ILE A 348 10.03 10.31 20.66
N ILE A 349 10.66 9.46 19.84
CA ILE A 349 11.10 8.13 20.25
C ILE A 349 12.14 8.23 21.37
N VAL A 350 13.22 8.99 21.18
CA VAL A 350 14.28 9.13 22.20
C VAL A 350 13.72 9.69 23.51
N SER A 351 12.79 10.65 23.43
CA SER A 351 12.18 11.22 24.63
C SER A 351 11.23 10.25 25.32
N SER A 352 10.48 9.45 24.56
CA SER A 352 9.59 8.42 25.10
C SER A 352 10.37 7.31 25.82
N LEU A 353 11.53 6.91 25.28
CA LEU A 353 12.43 5.91 25.89
C LEU A 353 13.09 6.39 27.18
N LYS A 354 13.24 7.71 27.35
CA LYS A 354 13.76 8.34 28.58
C LYS A 354 12.67 8.70 29.58
N ASN A 355 11.40 8.44 29.26
CA ASN A 355 10.28 8.83 30.11
C ASN A 355 10.26 7.99 31.40
N LYS A 356 9.84 8.62 32.52
CA LYS A 356 9.67 7.93 33.81
C LYS A 356 8.53 6.91 33.76
N SER A 357 7.50 7.19 32.96
CA SER A 357 6.39 6.29 32.73
C SER A 357 6.85 5.10 31.87
N GLN A 358 6.75 3.91 32.45
CA GLN A 358 7.10 2.68 31.78
C GLN A 358 6.15 2.38 30.60
N LEU A 359 4.89 2.82 30.67
CA LEU A 359 3.94 2.66 29.57
C LEU A 359 4.29 3.57 28.39
N VAL A 360 4.79 4.78 28.63
CA VAL A 360 5.28 5.66 27.57
C VAL A 360 6.51 5.05 26.89
N VAL A 361 7.42 4.45 27.66
CA VAL A 361 8.56 3.70 27.09
C VAL A 361 8.07 2.56 26.20
N VAL A 362 7.10 1.76 26.66
CA VAL A 362 6.50 0.67 25.87
C VAL A 362 5.85 1.18 24.59
N GLY A 363 5.15 2.33 24.65
CA GLY A 363 4.61 2.98 23.46
C GLY A 363 5.69 3.42 22.48
N GLY A 364 6.78 4.02 22.98
CA GLY A 364 7.97 4.36 22.19
C GLY A 364 8.60 3.17 21.50
N VAL A 365 8.79 2.05 22.22
CA VAL A 365 9.32 0.81 21.66
C VAL A 365 8.36 0.21 20.63
N THR A 366 7.04 0.28 20.88
CA THR A 366 6.04 -0.20 19.92
C THR A 366 6.11 0.58 18.61
N VAL A 367 6.14 1.92 18.68
CA VAL A 367 6.34 2.79 17.50
C VAL A 367 7.64 2.46 16.78
N LEU A 368 8.75 2.32 17.52
CA LEU A 368 10.04 1.97 16.94
C LEU A 368 10.00 0.62 16.21
N SER A 369 9.40 -0.42 16.81
CA SER A 369 9.23 -1.72 16.17
C SER A 369 8.37 -1.66 14.91
N LEU A 370 7.29 -0.85 14.89
CA LEU A 370 6.50 -0.62 13.68
C LEU A 370 7.34 0.04 12.58
N LEU A 371 8.18 1.03 12.91
CA LEU A 371 9.08 1.68 11.96
C LEU A 371 10.17 0.72 11.42
N VAL A 372 10.68 -0.20 12.25
CA VAL A 372 11.60 -1.26 11.78
C VAL A 372 10.90 -2.16 10.77
N HIS A 373 9.65 -2.56 11.04
CA HIS A 373 8.86 -3.35 10.08
C HIS A 373 8.63 -2.59 8.78
N HIS A 374 8.24 -1.31 8.87
CA HIS A 374 8.02 -0.43 7.71
C HIS A 374 9.28 -0.12 6.90
N SER A 375 10.47 -0.29 7.47
CA SER A 375 11.74 -0.18 6.74
C SER A 375 11.91 -1.28 5.69
N VAL A 376 11.19 -2.40 5.83
CA VAL A 376 11.25 -3.56 4.93
C VAL A 376 9.92 -3.82 4.21
N ASP A 377 8.80 -3.41 4.82
CA ASP A 377 7.45 -3.65 4.30
C ASP A 377 6.52 -2.45 4.56
N ASN A 378 6.28 -1.63 3.53
CA ASN A 378 5.42 -0.47 3.64
C ASN A 378 3.95 -0.89 3.73
N ASN A 379 3.37 -0.68 4.92
CA ASN A 379 1.95 -0.91 5.17
C ASN A 379 1.26 0.39 5.64
N LEU A 380 1.94 1.54 5.59
CA LEU A 380 1.37 2.79 6.09
C LEU A 380 0.22 3.29 5.23
N ASP A 381 0.16 2.91 3.95
CA ASP A 381 -0.94 3.24 3.05
C ASP A 381 -2.29 2.62 3.48
N PHE A 382 -2.28 1.70 4.45
CA PHE A 382 -3.47 1.20 5.11
C PHE A 382 -3.82 2.04 6.33
N PHE A 383 -5.04 2.57 6.36
CA PHE A 383 -5.61 3.22 7.54
C PHE A 383 -5.47 2.37 8.82
N ALA A 384 -5.61 1.04 8.69
CA ALA A 384 -5.43 0.11 9.80
C ALA A 384 -4.05 0.19 10.46
N ALA A 385 -2.99 0.50 9.71
CA ALA A 385 -1.64 0.65 10.23
C ALA A 385 -1.35 2.10 10.66
N SER A 386 -1.68 3.07 9.81
CA SER A 386 -1.34 4.48 10.06
C SER A 386 -2.12 5.07 11.23
N PHE A 387 -3.42 4.77 11.36
CA PHE A 387 -4.27 5.35 12.39
C PHE A 387 -3.78 5.10 13.83
N PRO A 388 -3.55 3.85 14.27
CA PRO A 388 -3.03 3.59 15.61
C PRO A 388 -1.59 4.10 15.80
N LEU A 389 -0.77 4.11 14.75
CA LEU A 389 0.58 4.68 14.80
C LEU A 389 0.53 6.18 15.18
N PHE A 390 -0.29 6.97 14.48
CA PHE A 390 -0.40 8.40 14.73
C PHE A 390 -1.09 8.73 16.07
N ILE A 391 -2.04 7.90 16.52
CA ILE A 391 -2.58 8.00 17.88
C ILE A 391 -1.47 7.81 18.92
N LEU A 392 -0.66 6.76 18.77
CA LEU A 392 0.44 6.49 19.69
C LEU A 392 1.46 7.62 19.67
N LEU A 393 1.88 8.08 18.49
CA LEU A 393 2.81 9.20 18.34
C LEU A 393 2.30 10.45 19.08
N GLY A 394 1.02 10.81 18.94
CA GLY A 394 0.45 11.96 19.62
C GLY A 394 0.36 11.82 21.14
N ILE A 395 0.06 10.62 21.65
CA ILE A 395 -0.09 10.36 23.09
C ILE A 395 1.25 10.24 23.80
N ILE A 396 2.24 9.58 23.19
CA ILE A 396 3.58 9.39 23.81
C ILE A 396 4.48 10.62 23.64
N TRP A 397 4.07 11.59 22.83
CA TRP A 397 4.82 12.81 22.61
C TRP A 397 5.06 13.53 23.95
N PRO A 398 6.33 13.69 24.37
CA PRO A 398 6.68 14.23 25.68
C PRO A 398 6.15 15.65 25.89
N HIS A 399 5.65 15.92 27.09
CA HIS A 399 5.32 17.27 27.55
C HIS A 399 6.50 17.84 28.35
N ASN A 400 6.84 19.12 28.17
CA ASN A 400 7.90 19.78 28.94
C ASN A 400 7.47 20.01 30.41
N GLU A 401 7.79 19.06 31.30
CA GLU A 401 7.41 19.11 32.73
C GLU A 401 8.24 20.10 33.58
N GLY A 402 9.32 20.69 33.03
CA GLY A 402 10.35 21.40 33.81
C GLY A 402 10.18 22.92 34.04
N LYS A 403 9.17 23.59 33.46
CA LYS A 403 8.91 25.03 33.71
C LYS A 403 7.43 25.22 34.02
N LYS A 404 7.11 25.73 35.22
CA LYS A 404 5.76 26.00 35.76
C LYS A 404 4.65 25.97 34.69
N ASN A 405 3.88 24.88 34.63
CA ASN A 405 2.54 24.79 34.02
C ASN A 405 2.27 25.54 32.69
N HIS A 406 3.18 25.47 31.72
CA HIS A 406 2.82 25.83 30.35
C HIS A 406 2.61 24.54 29.57
N ALA A 407 1.40 23.99 29.64
CA ALA A 407 0.96 23.08 28.60
C ALA A 407 1.01 23.87 27.27
N ILE A 408 1.65 23.28 26.27
CA ILE A 408 2.09 23.94 25.03
C ILE A 408 0.89 24.01 24.10
N HIS A 409 0.45 25.23 23.78
CA HIS A 409 -0.93 25.47 23.37
C HIS A 409 -1.05 26.80 22.63
N ASN A 410 -1.15 26.74 21.30
CA ASN A 410 -1.06 27.92 20.44
C ASN A 410 -2.29 28.11 19.53
N LYS A 411 -2.92 29.29 19.60
CA LYS A 411 -4.04 29.69 18.72
C LYS A 411 -3.75 29.54 17.22
N TYR A 412 -2.51 29.72 16.79
CA TYR A 412 -2.12 29.57 15.38
C TYR A 412 -2.16 28.09 14.96
N ILE A 413 -1.68 27.17 15.80
CA ILE A 413 -1.77 25.72 15.53
C ILE A 413 -3.24 25.30 15.45
N LEU A 414 -4.07 25.76 16.38
CA LEU A 414 -5.51 25.46 16.35
C LEU A 414 -6.18 26.00 15.09
N THR A 415 -5.79 27.21 14.66
CA THR A 415 -6.31 27.80 13.43
C THR A 415 -5.89 26.98 12.22
N VAL A 416 -4.63 26.53 12.15
CA VAL A 416 -4.14 25.63 11.10
C VAL A 416 -4.91 24.31 11.10
N ILE A 417 -5.10 23.66 12.26
CA ILE A 417 -5.87 22.41 12.37
C ILE A 417 -7.32 22.63 11.90
N ALA A 418 -7.97 23.71 12.33
CA ALA A 418 -9.35 24.01 11.95
C ALA A 418 -9.48 24.29 10.44
N ILE A 419 -8.59 25.11 9.87
CA ILE A 419 -8.58 25.40 8.42
C ILE A 419 -8.30 24.12 7.63
N ALA A 420 -7.29 23.34 8.01
CA ALA A 420 -6.94 22.09 7.34
C ALA A 420 -8.07 21.06 7.44
N THR A 421 -8.76 21.00 8.58
CA THR A 421 -9.94 20.14 8.77
C THR A 421 -11.08 20.55 7.85
N LEU A 422 -11.44 21.84 7.81
CA LEU A 422 -12.53 22.34 6.97
C LEU A 422 -12.22 22.16 5.48
N ALA A 423 -10.98 22.47 5.08
CA ALA A 423 -10.49 22.21 3.72
C ALA A 423 -10.55 20.72 3.39
N GLY A 424 -10.10 19.85 4.30
CA GLY A 424 -10.14 18.40 4.13
C GLY A 424 -11.57 17.85 4.04
N ILE A 425 -12.53 18.38 4.80
CA ILE A 425 -13.95 17.98 4.72
C ILE A 425 -14.56 18.41 3.39
N ALA A 426 -14.33 19.66 2.96
CA ALA A 426 -14.79 20.14 1.67
C ALA A 426 -14.21 19.30 0.52
N PHE A 427 -12.91 19.01 0.62
CA PHE A 427 -12.17 18.16 -0.31
C PHE A 427 -12.75 16.74 -0.37
N ALA A 428 -12.93 16.08 0.78
CA ALA A 428 -13.53 14.76 0.89
C ALA A 428 -14.95 14.70 0.31
N GLY A 429 -15.76 15.73 0.57
CA GLY A 429 -17.13 15.82 0.04
C GLY A 429 -17.16 15.95 -1.48
N HIS A 430 -16.28 16.80 -2.05
CA HIS A 430 -16.10 16.96 -3.48
C HIS A 430 -15.72 15.64 -4.15
N GLU A 431 -14.67 14.99 -3.64
CA GLU A 431 -14.19 13.75 -4.23
C GLU A 431 -15.18 12.58 -4.07
N ALA A 432 -15.89 12.49 -2.94
CA ALA A 432 -16.92 11.48 -2.76
C ALA A 432 -18.07 11.66 -3.76
N TRP A 433 -18.43 12.91 -4.08
CA TRP A 433 -19.47 13.24 -5.05
C TRP A 433 -19.10 12.79 -6.46
N TYR A 434 -17.89 13.12 -6.93
CA TYR A 434 -17.45 12.74 -8.27
C TYR A 434 -16.98 11.29 -8.36
N GLY A 435 -16.38 10.77 -7.30
CA GLY A 435 -15.86 9.40 -7.22
C GLY A 435 -16.94 8.33 -7.36
N ARG A 436 -18.21 8.63 -7.03
CA ARG A 436 -19.32 7.72 -7.29
C ARG A 436 -19.52 7.44 -8.79
N TYR A 437 -19.33 8.46 -9.64
CA TYR A 437 -19.46 8.31 -11.09
C TYR A 437 -18.30 7.49 -11.64
N TYR A 438 -17.10 7.68 -11.10
CA TYR A 438 -15.95 6.86 -11.44
C TYR A 438 -16.18 5.37 -11.14
N ILE A 439 -16.72 5.05 -9.95
CA ILE A 439 -17.05 3.67 -9.57
C ILE A 439 -18.13 3.10 -10.50
N GLN A 440 -19.18 3.86 -10.80
CA GLN A 440 -20.22 3.45 -11.75
C GLN A 440 -19.65 3.21 -13.16
N ALA A 441 -18.76 4.08 -13.62
CA ALA A 441 -18.09 3.95 -14.92
C ALA A 441 -17.28 2.66 -15.00
N ARG A 442 -16.46 2.37 -13.97
CA ARG A 442 -15.65 1.14 -13.92
C ARG A 442 -16.51 -0.13 -13.88
N ASN A 443 -17.62 -0.11 -13.13
CA ASN A 443 -18.54 -1.24 -13.11
C ASN A 443 -19.22 -1.44 -14.47
N SER A 444 -19.57 -0.34 -15.16
CA SER A 444 -20.18 -0.38 -16.50
C SER A 444 -19.19 -0.93 -17.54
N ALA A 445 -17.93 -0.46 -17.50
CA ALA A 445 -16.87 -0.95 -18.36
C ALA A 445 -16.60 -2.45 -18.14
N GLY A 446 -16.54 -2.89 -16.87
CA GLY A 446 -16.37 -4.31 -16.53
C GLY A 446 -17.56 -5.19 -16.93
N ALA A 447 -18.73 -4.61 -17.17
CA ALA A 447 -19.91 -5.29 -17.71
C ALA A 447 -20.00 -5.22 -19.25
N GLY A 448 -19.00 -4.64 -19.93
CA GLY A 448 -19.01 -4.43 -21.38
C GLY A 448 -19.90 -3.26 -21.84
N ASN A 449 -20.51 -2.49 -20.93
CA ASN A 449 -21.29 -1.30 -21.29
C ASN A 449 -20.36 -0.08 -21.44
N HIS A 450 -19.62 -0.04 -22.54
CA HIS A 450 -18.59 0.97 -22.79
C HIS A 450 -19.17 2.39 -22.99
N GLN A 451 -20.39 2.52 -23.51
CA GLN A 451 -21.04 3.83 -23.69
C GLN A 451 -21.42 4.47 -22.35
N GLU A 452 -22.06 3.71 -21.45
CA GLU A 452 -22.36 4.19 -20.10
C GLU A 452 -21.07 4.49 -19.32
N ALA A 453 -20.03 3.66 -19.50
CA ALA A 453 -18.72 3.91 -18.91
C ALA A 453 -18.14 5.25 -19.39
N PHE A 454 -18.14 5.51 -20.70
CA PHE A 454 -17.63 6.76 -21.28
C PHE A 454 -18.33 8.00 -20.69
N GLU A 455 -19.66 7.97 -20.59
CA GLU A 455 -20.44 9.08 -20.02
C GLU A 455 -20.14 9.31 -18.53
N ASN A 456 -20.09 8.22 -17.75
CA ASN A 456 -19.83 8.31 -16.32
C ASN A 456 -18.38 8.70 -16.00
N TYR A 457 -17.40 8.29 -16.81
CA TYR A 457 -16.04 8.83 -16.72
C TYR A 457 -16.00 10.32 -17.04
N GLY A 458 -16.78 10.78 -18.03
CA GLY A 458 -16.92 12.21 -18.32
C GLY A 458 -17.48 13.00 -17.15
N LYS A 459 -18.48 12.45 -16.43
CA LYS A 459 -19.00 13.07 -15.19
C LYS A 459 -17.99 13.06 -14.05
N ALA A 460 -17.02 12.14 -14.05
CA ALA A 460 -15.97 12.03 -13.05
C ALA A 460 -14.73 12.87 -13.36
N GLN A 461 -14.70 13.61 -14.48
CA GLN A 461 -13.52 14.38 -14.92
C GLN A 461 -13.11 15.49 -13.94
N ASP A 462 -14.08 16.01 -13.17
CA ASP A 462 -13.83 17.10 -12.22
C ASP A 462 -13.19 16.61 -10.92
N LEU A 463 -12.90 15.31 -10.76
CA LEU A 463 -12.09 14.84 -9.64
C LEU A 463 -10.77 15.62 -9.60
N PHE A 464 -10.43 16.19 -8.43
CA PHE A 464 -9.13 16.84 -8.24
C PHE A 464 -7.99 15.84 -8.51
N PHE A 465 -8.28 14.59 -8.22
CA PHE A 465 -7.45 13.44 -8.49
C PHE A 465 -8.13 12.62 -9.58
N SER A 466 -8.02 13.11 -10.82
CA SER A 466 -8.56 12.42 -11.99
C SER A 466 -7.81 11.09 -12.17
N ARG A 467 -8.32 10.04 -11.54
CA ARG A 467 -7.80 8.65 -11.46
C ARG A 467 -7.70 7.96 -12.82
N ASP A 468 -6.86 8.47 -13.71
CA ASP A 468 -6.82 8.05 -15.11
C ASP A 468 -8.20 8.18 -15.79
N ALA A 469 -9.09 9.04 -15.30
CA ALA A 469 -10.48 9.11 -15.78
C ALA A 469 -10.53 9.43 -17.29
N SER A 470 -9.69 10.36 -17.77
CA SER A 470 -9.54 10.64 -19.19
C SER A 470 -8.97 9.44 -19.97
N LEU A 471 -8.02 8.71 -19.40
CA LEU A 471 -7.44 7.53 -20.04
C LEU A 471 -8.47 6.38 -20.11
N ALA A 472 -9.19 6.12 -19.03
CA ALA A 472 -10.28 5.14 -18.98
C ALA A 472 -11.45 5.51 -19.91
N GLN A 473 -11.74 6.80 -20.04
CA GLN A 473 -12.68 7.32 -21.02
C GLN A 473 -12.17 7.09 -22.45
N SER A 474 -10.86 7.27 -22.70
CA SER A 474 -10.24 6.97 -23.98
C SER A 474 -10.35 5.48 -24.34
N TYR A 475 -10.07 4.58 -23.39
CA TYR A 475 -10.25 3.14 -23.57
C TYR A 475 -11.70 2.79 -23.91
N SER A 476 -12.67 3.33 -23.15
CA SER A 476 -14.09 3.08 -23.40
C SER A 476 -14.51 3.56 -24.81
N ALA A 477 -14.03 4.73 -25.24
CA ALA A 477 -14.30 5.23 -26.58
C ALA A 477 -13.69 4.36 -27.69
N LEU A 478 -12.48 3.82 -27.47
CA LEU A 478 -11.84 2.93 -28.44
C LEU A 478 -12.61 1.62 -28.60
N GLU A 479 -13.12 1.05 -27.51
CA GLU A 479 -13.95 -0.16 -27.58
C GLU A 479 -15.27 0.10 -28.30
N ILE A 480 -15.94 1.23 -28.04
CA ILE A 480 -17.16 1.60 -28.79
C ILE A 480 -16.85 1.71 -30.30
N TYR A 481 -15.74 2.34 -30.68
CA TYR A 481 -15.30 2.40 -32.07
C TYR A 481 -15.08 1.00 -32.66
N ARG A 482 -14.49 0.07 -31.90
CA ARG A 482 -14.26 -1.30 -32.37
C ARG A 482 -15.56 -2.03 -32.68
N GLU A 483 -16.60 -1.79 -31.90
CA GLU A 483 -17.94 -2.35 -32.06
C GLU A 483 -18.72 -1.74 -33.23
N ASN A 484 -18.77 -0.41 -33.34
CA ASN A 484 -19.67 0.29 -34.28
C ASN A 484 -18.97 0.91 -35.51
N LYS A 485 -17.64 1.02 -35.49
CA LYS A 485 -16.80 1.64 -36.53
C LYS A 485 -17.14 3.11 -36.85
N GLU A 486 -17.79 3.85 -35.94
CA GLU A 486 -18.07 5.27 -36.11
C GLU A 486 -16.85 6.13 -35.73
N SER A 487 -16.35 6.93 -36.66
CA SER A 487 -15.11 7.72 -36.49
C SER A 487 -15.14 8.72 -35.33
N ILE A 488 -16.33 9.17 -34.90
CA ILE A 488 -16.49 10.10 -33.78
C ILE A 488 -15.92 9.53 -32.47
N TRP A 489 -16.04 8.21 -32.26
CA TRP A 489 -15.51 7.55 -31.07
C TRP A 489 -13.98 7.45 -31.09
N LEU A 490 -13.41 7.28 -32.28
CA LEU A 490 -11.96 7.29 -32.46
C LEU A 490 -11.37 8.68 -32.20
N GLU A 491 -12.04 9.74 -32.66
CA GLU A 491 -11.68 11.13 -32.36
C GLU A 491 -11.79 11.44 -30.86
N ASN A 492 -12.89 11.02 -30.21
CA ASN A 492 -13.08 11.15 -28.78
C ASN A 492 -11.98 10.42 -28.00
N SER A 493 -11.65 9.20 -28.42
CA SER A 493 -10.58 8.40 -27.81
C SER A 493 -9.23 9.13 -27.90
N PHE A 494 -8.89 9.65 -29.09
CA PHE A 494 -7.65 10.39 -29.32
C PHE A 494 -7.58 11.66 -28.45
N LYS A 495 -8.67 12.44 -28.44
CA LYS A 495 -8.78 13.65 -27.63
C LYS A 495 -8.54 13.35 -26.14
N LYS A 496 -9.17 12.30 -25.62
CA LYS A 496 -9.09 11.94 -24.19
C LYS A 496 -7.74 11.35 -23.78
N ALA A 497 -7.11 10.55 -24.64
CA ALA A 497 -5.72 10.13 -24.41
C ALA A 497 -4.74 11.32 -24.48
N GLY A 498 -4.95 12.24 -25.42
CA GLY A 498 -4.14 13.47 -25.53
C GLY A 498 -4.30 14.41 -24.32
N GLU A 499 -5.51 14.57 -23.80
CA GLU A 499 -5.77 15.30 -22.55
C GLU A 499 -5.00 14.64 -21.38
N TYR A 500 -5.08 13.31 -21.25
CA TYR A 500 -4.34 12.57 -20.23
C TYR A 500 -2.83 12.79 -20.32
N SER A 501 -2.23 12.52 -21.48
CA SER A 501 -0.78 12.62 -21.70
C SER A 501 -0.21 14.04 -21.60
N LYS A 502 -1.03 15.08 -21.77
CA LYS A 502 -0.53 16.47 -21.73
C LYS A 502 -0.85 17.19 -20.42
N LEU A 503 -2.00 16.91 -19.82
CA LEU A 503 -2.53 17.70 -18.71
C LEU A 503 -2.55 16.93 -17.39
N HIS A 504 -2.82 15.62 -17.42
CA HIS A 504 -3.05 14.86 -16.18
C HIS A 504 -1.83 14.06 -15.76
N ASN A 505 -1.17 13.34 -16.69
CA ASN A 505 -0.01 12.53 -16.37
C ASN A 505 0.97 12.46 -17.57
N PRO A 506 1.88 13.43 -17.71
CA PRO A 506 2.81 13.47 -18.85
C PRO A 506 3.95 12.46 -18.77
N ILE A 507 4.11 11.81 -17.61
CA ILE A 507 5.19 10.87 -17.32
C ILE A 507 4.73 9.40 -17.35
N ASP A 508 3.42 9.14 -17.39
CA ASP A 508 2.90 7.79 -17.56
C ASP A 508 2.91 7.37 -19.05
N TYR A 509 3.57 6.24 -19.31
CA TYR A 509 3.65 5.64 -20.63
C TYR A 509 2.29 5.18 -21.18
N GLN A 510 1.29 4.91 -20.33
CA GLN A 510 -0.01 4.42 -20.78
C GLN A 510 -0.74 5.40 -21.70
N GLY A 511 -0.56 6.71 -21.49
CA GLY A 511 -1.14 7.74 -22.33
C GLY A 511 -0.63 7.68 -23.77
N PRO A 512 0.69 7.79 -24.01
CA PRO A 512 1.28 7.59 -25.32
C PRO A 512 1.00 6.19 -25.89
N LEU A 513 0.97 5.15 -25.06
CA LEU A 513 0.65 3.80 -25.53
C LEU A 513 -0.79 3.70 -26.07
N GLN A 514 -1.73 4.39 -25.43
CA GLN A 514 -3.11 4.48 -25.92
C GLN A 514 -3.21 5.33 -27.20
N LEU A 515 -2.45 6.42 -27.30
CA LEU A 515 -2.34 7.19 -28.55
C LEU A 515 -1.76 6.37 -29.70
N ALA A 516 -0.79 5.49 -29.41
CA ALA A 516 -0.25 4.54 -30.39
C ALA A 516 -1.33 3.58 -30.88
N ALA A 517 -2.09 2.97 -29.96
CA ALA A 517 -3.20 2.08 -30.28
C ALA A 517 -4.21 2.74 -31.24
N ILE A 518 -4.63 3.96 -30.90
CA ILE A 518 -5.59 4.74 -31.70
C ILE A 518 -5.02 5.07 -33.08
N SER A 519 -3.76 5.48 -33.16
CA SER A 519 -3.10 5.84 -34.42
C SER A 519 -2.94 4.64 -35.35
N CYS A 520 -2.64 3.46 -34.78
CA CYS A 520 -2.60 2.21 -35.53
C CYS A 520 -3.98 1.84 -36.10
N GLU A 521 -5.07 2.02 -35.35
CA GLU A 521 -6.45 1.79 -35.82
C GLU A 521 -6.88 2.78 -36.92
N GLN A 522 -6.26 3.98 -36.96
CA GLN A 522 -6.41 4.96 -38.04
C GLN A 522 -5.57 4.64 -39.29
N ASN A 523 -4.78 3.56 -39.28
CA ASN A 523 -3.74 3.25 -40.27
C ASN A 523 -2.67 4.35 -40.41
N ASN A 524 -2.51 5.21 -39.38
CA ASN A 524 -1.44 6.19 -39.32
C ASN A 524 -0.24 5.59 -38.58
N TYR A 525 0.46 4.68 -39.26
CA TYR A 525 1.54 3.91 -38.65
C TYR A 525 2.74 4.75 -38.21
N SER A 526 2.96 5.91 -38.86
CA SER A 526 4.02 6.85 -38.45
C SER A 526 3.77 7.38 -37.05
N ASP A 527 2.56 7.86 -36.78
CA ASP A 527 2.19 8.35 -35.45
C ASP A 527 2.10 7.20 -34.46
N CYS A 528 1.63 6.02 -34.88
CA CYS A 528 1.63 4.82 -34.05
C CYS A 528 3.05 4.51 -33.52
N ASN A 529 4.05 4.50 -34.38
CA ASN A 529 5.44 4.26 -33.97
C ASN A 529 6.01 5.41 -33.12
N MET A 530 5.68 6.66 -33.46
CA MET A 530 6.12 7.83 -32.69
C MET A 530 5.62 7.73 -31.23
N TYR A 531 4.33 7.47 -31.04
CA TYR A 531 3.75 7.35 -29.70
C TYR A 531 4.19 6.08 -28.97
N ALA A 532 4.40 4.96 -29.67
CA ALA A 532 4.97 3.76 -29.05
C ALA A 532 6.42 4.00 -28.58
N THR A 533 7.23 4.70 -29.39
CA THR A 533 8.58 5.11 -28.99
C THR A 533 8.54 6.07 -27.79
N GLN A 534 7.57 6.99 -27.75
CA GLN A 534 7.37 7.84 -26.59
C GLN A 534 6.99 7.03 -25.34
N ALA A 535 6.10 6.03 -25.45
CA ALA A 535 5.75 5.14 -24.35
C ALA A 535 6.98 4.37 -23.83
N GLU A 536 7.81 3.84 -24.73
CA GLU A 536 9.06 3.14 -24.39
C GLU A 536 9.99 4.03 -23.57
N LEU A 537 10.19 5.29 -23.98
CA LEU A 537 11.03 6.26 -23.27
C LEU A 537 10.51 6.60 -21.86
N LEU A 538 9.20 6.48 -21.64
CA LEU A 538 8.55 6.72 -20.34
C LEU A 538 8.46 5.46 -19.46
N GLY A 539 9.13 4.36 -19.84
CA GLY A 539 9.13 3.12 -19.05
C GLY A 539 8.18 2.03 -19.57
N GLY A 540 7.47 2.28 -20.67
CA GLY A 540 6.70 1.25 -21.39
C GLY A 540 7.55 0.22 -22.14
N GLY A 541 8.88 0.23 -21.92
CA GLY A 541 9.83 -0.64 -22.58
C GLY A 541 9.69 -2.12 -22.21
N ASN A 542 9.11 -2.48 -21.07
CA ASN A 542 8.82 -3.87 -20.70
C ASN A 542 7.38 -4.31 -21.04
N ASN A 543 6.62 -3.47 -21.74
CA ASN A 543 5.26 -3.78 -22.16
C ASN A 543 5.27 -4.22 -23.64
N PHE A 544 4.94 -5.48 -23.92
CA PHE A 544 4.94 -6.02 -25.29
C PHE A 544 3.92 -5.34 -26.21
N LYS A 545 2.91 -4.66 -25.66
CA LYS A 545 2.01 -3.82 -26.45
C LYS A 545 2.78 -2.69 -27.17
N THR A 546 3.80 -2.14 -26.52
CA THR A 546 4.68 -1.12 -27.11
C THR A 546 5.45 -1.71 -28.30
N ASP A 547 6.03 -2.90 -28.12
CA ASP A 547 6.79 -3.59 -29.18
C ASP A 547 5.90 -3.98 -30.36
N PHE A 548 4.67 -4.43 -30.09
CA PHE A 548 3.69 -4.81 -31.09
C PHE A 548 3.36 -3.64 -32.04
N TYR A 549 3.16 -2.44 -31.50
CA TYR A 549 2.90 -1.25 -32.32
C TYR A 549 4.11 -0.82 -33.15
N LYS A 550 5.33 -0.94 -32.60
CA LYS A 550 6.57 -0.69 -33.36
C LYS A 550 6.75 -1.71 -34.49
N LEU A 551 6.46 -2.99 -34.23
CA LEU A 551 6.49 -4.05 -35.24
C LEU A 551 5.48 -3.80 -36.37
N THR A 552 4.26 -3.41 -36.01
CA THR A 552 3.19 -3.06 -36.97
C THR A 552 3.65 -1.96 -37.93
N TYR A 553 4.32 -0.93 -37.42
CA TYR A 553 4.90 0.13 -38.25
C TYR A 553 5.98 -0.38 -39.20
N LEU A 554 6.92 -1.21 -38.71
CA LEU A 554 8.00 -1.76 -39.54
C LEU A 554 7.45 -2.57 -40.72
N TYR A 555 6.44 -3.42 -40.48
CA TYR A 555 5.80 -4.17 -41.55
C TYR A 555 5.03 -3.28 -42.52
N SER A 556 4.39 -2.20 -42.04
CA SER A 556 3.72 -1.24 -42.93
C SER A 556 4.67 -0.53 -43.91
N LYS A 557 5.96 -0.41 -43.57
CA LYS A 557 6.98 0.26 -44.39
C LYS A 557 7.68 -0.66 -45.39
N GLY A 558 7.64 -1.97 -45.19
CA GLY A 558 8.38 -2.93 -46.01
C GLY A 558 9.91 -2.76 -45.97
N ASP A 559 10.44 -2.07 -44.96
CA ASP A 559 11.88 -1.80 -44.82
C ASP A 559 12.60 -2.96 -44.09
N SER A 560 13.16 -3.88 -44.88
CA SER A 560 13.78 -5.11 -44.38
C SER A 560 15.05 -4.90 -43.55
N GLY A 561 15.76 -3.76 -43.71
CA GLY A 561 17.05 -3.53 -43.07
C GLY A 561 16.95 -3.15 -41.59
N GLN A 562 16.13 -2.14 -41.25
CA GLN A 562 15.88 -1.76 -39.86
C GLN A 562 15.02 -2.80 -39.12
N SER A 563 14.19 -3.54 -39.86
CA SER A 563 13.36 -4.62 -39.34
C SER A 563 14.19 -5.72 -38.70
N ASN A 564 15.31 -6.14 -39.31
CA ASN A 564 16.08 -7.29 -38.82
C ASN A 564 16.70 -7.06 -37.43
N ASN A 565 17.32 -5.90 -37.19
CA ASN A 565 17.93 -5.59 -35.89
C ASN A 565 16.87 -5.51 -34.77
N PHE A 566 15.71 -4.91 -35.04
CA PHE A 566 14.64 -4.83 -34.07
C PHE A 566 14.03 -6.21 -33.80
N ILE A 567 13.79 -7.01 -34.85
CA ILE A 567 13.31 -8.39 -34.73
C ILE A 567 14.28 -9.25 -33.92
N ASP A 568 15.60 -9.10 -34.11
CA ASP A 568 16.60 -9.85 -33.36
C ASP A 568 16.58 -9.48 -31.86
N LEU A 569 16.47 -8.18 -31.54
CA LEU A 569 16.33 -7.71 -30.16
C LEU A 569 15.02 -8.21 -29.54
N LEU A 570 13.92 -8.15 -30.29
CA LEU A 570 12.61 -8.61 -29.86
C LEU A 570 12.59 -10.12 -29.61
N ASN A 571 13.29 -10.91 -30.44
CA ASN A 571 13.47 -12.34 -30.25
C ASN A 571 14.21 -12.65 -28.93
N LEU A 572 15.31 -11.94 -28.63
CA LEU A 572 16.02 -12.12 -27.36
C LEU A 572 15.11 -11.81 -26.17
N LYS A 573 14.35 -10.73 -26.28
CA LYS A 573 13.39 -10.28 -25.27
C LYS A 573 12.26 -11.28 -25.04
N LEU A 574 11.67 -11.83 -26.11
CA LEU A 574 10.63 -12.86 -26.06
C LEU A 574 11.12 -14.16 -25.43
N ASN A 575 12.34 -14.60 -25.76
CA ASN A 575 12.94 -15.78 -25.13
C ASN A 575 13.14 -15.57 -23.62
N LYS A 576 13.68 -14.41 -23.21
CA LYS A 576 13.81 -14.06 -21.80
C LYS A 576 12.47 -14.06 -21.08
N TYR A 577 11.43 -13.50 -21.71
CA TYR A 577 10.08 -13.48 -21.14
C TYR A 577 9.47 -14.89 -21.06
N PHE A 578 9.68 -15.74 -22.06
CA PHE A 578 9.21 -17.12 -22.05
C PHE A 578 9.75 -17.92 -20.86
N ASP A 579 11.02 -17.71 -20.49
CA ASP A 579 11.61 -18.31 -19.30
C ASP A 579 10.90 -17.90 -18.01
N LEU A 580 10.47 -16.64 -17.90
CA LEU A 580 9.70 -16.13 -16.78
C LEU A 580 8.27 -16.68 -16.77
N LEU A 581 7.62 -16.73 -17.93
CA LEU A 581 6.24 -17.22 -18.08
C LEU A 581 6.11 -18.69 -17.69
N LYS A 582 7.07 -19.55 -18.05
CA LYS A 582 7.05 -21.00 -17.73
C LYS A 582 6.96 -21.31 -16.23
N VAL A 583 7.51 -20.44 -15.41
CA VAL A 583 7.47 -20.56 -13.95
C VAL A 583 6.48 -19.57 -13.32
N ASN A 584 5.72 -18.86 -14.17
CA ASN A 584 4.86 -17.74 -13.81
C ASN A 584 5.54 -16.79 -12.80
N ALA A 585 6.83 -16.54 -13.03
CA ALA A 585 7.61 -15.63 -12.20
C ALA A 585 6.88 -14.29 -12.19
N HIS A 586 6.84 -13.65 -11.02
CA HIS A 586 6.30 -12.31 -10.89
C HIS A 586 4.82 -12.17 -11.27
N MET A 587 4.06 -13.28 -11.32
CA MET A 587 2.65 -13.29 -11.74
C MET A 587 2.44 -12.67 -13.13
N THR A 588 3.40 -12.86 -14.03
CA THR A 588 3.40 -12.32 -15.40
C THR A 588 2.14 -12.67 -16.18
N ILE A 589 1.48 -13.78 -15.83
CA ILE A 589 0.20 -14.20 -16.42
C ILE A 589 -0.95 -13.20 -16.22
N LEU A 590 -0.86 -12.31 -15.21
CA LEU A 590 -1.89 -11.31 -14.88
C LEU A 590 -1.72 -9.98 -15.62
N THR A 591 -0.75 -9.89 -16.52
CA THR A 591 -0.47 -8.68 -17.30
C THR A 591 -0.95 -8.88 -18.73
N ASP A 592 -0.98 -7.80 -19.52
CA ASP A 592 -1.24 -7.89 -20.97
C ASP A 592 -0.07 -8.54 -21.76
N ASN A 593 1.09 -8.73 -21.14
CA ASN A 593 2.30 -9.19 -21.82
C ASN A 593 2.18 -10.59 -22.46
N PRO A 594 1.59 -11.63 -21.84
CA PRO A 594 1.40 -12.92 -22.51
C PRO A 594 0.64 -12.78 -23.82
N ARG A 595 -0.45 -12.01 -23.82
CA ARG A 595 -1.29 -11.75 -24.99
C ARG A 595 -0.51 -11.07 -26.12
N TYR A 596 0.17 -9.96 -25.84
CA TYR A 596 0.92 -9.24 -26.88
C TYR A 596 2.19 -9.98 -27.32
N ALA A 597 2.83 -10.75 -26.45
CA ALA A 597 3.95 -11.62 -26.83
C ALA A 597 3.49 -12.69 -27.84
N ILE A 598 2.33 -13.30 -27.63
CA ILE A 598 1.71 -14.24 -28.57
C ILE A 598 1.38 -13.55 -29.90
N TYR A 599 0.73 -12.37 -29.88
CA TYR A 599 0.44 -11.62 -31.11
C TYR A 599 1.69 -11.25 -31.91
N ILE A 600 2.76 -10.84 -31.22
CA ILE A 600 4.05 -10.57 -31.87
C ILE A 600 4.59 -11.83 -32.54
N LEU A 601 4.60 -12.96 -31.82
CA LEU A 601 5.12 -14.23 -32.34
C LEU A 601 4.30 -14.77 -33.52
N GLU A 602 2.98 -14.62 -33.47
CA GLU A 602 2.08 -14.95 -34.57
C GLU A 602 2.38 -14.09 -35.81
N GLU A 603 2.60 -12.79 -35.63
CA GLU A 603 2.93 -11.91 -36.75
C GLU A 603 4.31 -12.23 -37.32
N LEU A 604 5.31 -12.48 -36.47
CA LEU A 604 6.65 -12.85 -36.89
C LEU A 604 6.68 -14.20 -37.64
N SER A 605 5.87 -15.19 -37.24
CA SER A 605 5.84 -16.51 -37.89
C SER A 605 5.24 -16.48 -39.30
N LYS A 606 4.40 -15.48 -39.63
CA LYS A 606 3.93 -15.24 -41.00
C LYS A 606 5.07 -14.86 -41.95
N HIS A 607 6.15 -14.28 -41.42
CA HIS A 607 7.29 -13.79 -42.20
C HIS A 607 8.51 -14.73 -42.16
N ASP A 608 8.76 -15.38 -41.02
CA ASP A 608 9.87 -16.33 -40.83
C ASP A 608 9.40 -17.49 -39.94
N TYR A 609 8.67 -18.42 -40.57
CA TYR A 609 7.99 -19.52 -39.90
C TYR A 609 8.96 -20.41 -39.12
N ASP A 610 10.05 -20.85 -39.75
CA ASP A 610 11.00 -21.80 -39.14
C ASP A 610 11.66 -21.21 -37.88
N ARG A 611 11.86 -19.89 -37.85
CA ARG A 611 12.47 -19.20 -36.73
C ARG A 611 11.52 -18.99 -35.55
N PHE A 612 10.29 -18.55 -35.80
CA PHE A 612 9.41 -18.05 -34.74
C PHE A 612 8.27 -19.00 -34.35
N GLN A 613 7.83 -19.87 -35.27
CA GLN A 613 6.74 -20.80 -34.99
C GLN A 613 7.00 -21.70 -33.76
N PRO A 614 8.21 -22.27 -33.55
CA PRO A 614 8.45 -23.11 -32.38
C PRO A 614 8.28 -22.37 -31.06
N LEU A 615 8.68 -21.09 -31.01
CA LEU A 615 8.53 -20.25 -29.83
C LEU A 615 7.07 -19.81 -29.64
N TYR A 616 6.35 -19.49 -30.71
CA TYR A 616 4.92 -19.20 -30.70
C TYR A 616 4.13 -20.35 -30.04
N GLU A 617 4.29 -21.58 -30.54
CA GLU A 617 3.58 -22.75 -30.03
C GLU A 617 3.91 -23.02 -28.57
N SER A 618 5.21 -22.94 -28.22
CA SER A 618 5.67 -23.17 -26.85
C SER A 618 5.14 -22.11 -25.88
N MET A 619 5.12 -20.84 -26.28
CA MET A 619 4.63 -19.74 -25.45
C MET A 619 3.11 -19.78 -25.30
N PHE A 620 2.40 -20.09 -26.38
CA PHE A 620 0.94 -20.24 -26.36
C PHE A 620 0.51 -21.37 -25.41
N GLU A 621 1.13 -22.55 -25.51
CA GLU A 621 0.84 -23.67 -24.62
C GLU A 621 1.23 -23.38 -23.17
N ALA A 622 2.35 -22.70 -22.93
CA ALA A 622 2.74 -22.29 -21.57
C ALA A 622 1.74 -21.29 -20.97
N ALA A 623 1.32 -20.27 -21.73
CA ALA A 623 0.31 -19.32 -21.30
C ALA A 623 -1.01 -20.04 -20.99
N LYS A 624 -1.44 -20.95 -21.86
CA LYS A 624 -2.67 -21.74 -21.69
C LYS A 624 -2.63 -22.65 -20.48
N ASP A 625 -1.53 -23.36 -20.25
CA ASP A 625 -1.35 -24.18 -19.06
C ASP A 625 -1.37 -23.33 -17.79
N GLU A 626 -0.69 -22.18 -17.79
CA GLU A 626 -0.72 -21.26 -16.65
C GLU A 626 -2.09 -20.64 -16.43
N TYR A 627 -2.81 -20.18 -17.46
CA TYR A 627 -4.19 -19.70 -17.33
C TYR A 627 -5.13 -20.80 -16.84
N LYS A 628 -4.95 -22.05 -17.28
CA LYS A 628 -5.76 -23.18 -16.81
C LYS A 628 -5.43 -23.53 -15.36
N LYS A 629 -4.15 -23.57 -14.98
CA LYS A 629 -3.73 -23.73 -13.58
C LYS A 629 -4.31 -22.60 -12.74
N PHE A 630 -4.23 -21.37 -13.22
CA PHE A 630 -4.78 -20.19 -12.57
C PHE A 630 -6.30 -20.32 -12.40
N HIS A 631 -7.05 -20.58 -13.47
CA HIS A 631 -8.49 -20.78 -13.44
C HIS A 631 -8.91 -21.95 -12.54
N THR A 632 -8.24 -23.10 -12.63
CA THR A 632 -8.54 -24.27 -11.81
C THR A 632 -8.27 -24.00 -10.33
N LYS A 633 -7.16 -23.31 -10.03
CA LYS A 633 -6.75 -22.98 -8.68
C LYS A 633 -7.64 -21.87 -8.08
N TYR A 634 -8.23 -21.01 -8.90
CA TYR A 634 -8.74 -19.72 -8.45
C TYR A 634 -10.15 -19.31 -8.95
N GLY A 635 -10.75 -20.04 -9.89
CA GLY A 635 -12.11 -19.82 -10.38
C GLY A 635 -12.33 -18.58 -11.27
N ILE A 636 -11.27 -17.99 -11.83
CA ILE A 636 -11.34 -16.72 -12.61
C ILE A 636 -11.50 -17.02 -14.09
N LYS A 637 -12.65 -16.69 -14.67
CA LYS A 637 -12.97 -16.98 -16.07
C LYS A 637 -12.30 -16.05 -17.10
N ALA A 638 -11.86 -14.85 -16.70
CA ALA A 638 -11.79 -13.71 -17.61
C ALA A 638 -10.74 -13.75 -18.74
N GLU A 639 -9.81 -14.71 -18.78
CA GLU A 639 -8.77 -14.76 -19.82
C GLU A 639 -8.66 -16.11 -20.55
N ILE A 640 -9.49 -17.10 -20.18
CA ILE A 640 -9.60 -18.34 -20.97
C ILE A 640 -10.24 -18.04 -22.32
N ASP A 641 -11.22 -17.14 -22.36
CA ASP A 641 -11.92 -16.72 -23.59
C ASP A 641 -11.01 -16.03 -24.62
N PHE A 642 -9.79 -15.59 -24.24
CA PHE A 642 -8.79 -15.05 -25.18
C PHE A 642 -7.98 -16.15 -25.88
N LEU A 643 -7.76 -17.27 -25.18
CA LEU A 643 -6.99 -18.41 -25.69
C LEU A 643 -7.86 -19.45 -26.41
N GLU A 644 -9.16 -19.46 -26.12
CA GLU A 644 -10.20 -20.19 -26.87
C GLU A 644 -10.61 -19.42 -28.13
#